data_AF-A0A817P3W3-F1
#
_entry.id   AF-A0A817P3W3-F1
#
_cell.length_a   1.000
_cell.length_b   1.000
_cell.length_c   1.000
_cell.angle_alpha   90.00
_cell.angle_beta   90.00
_cell.angle_gamma   90.00
#
_symmetry.space_group_name_H-M   'P 1'
#
loop_
_entity.id
_entity.type
_entity.pdbx_description
1 polymer ?
#
loop_
_entity_poly.entity_id
_entity_poly.type
_entity_poly.pdbx_seq_one_letter_code
_entity_poly.pdbx_strand_id
1 'polypeptide(L)'
;MLFFITLYNFYLILGGRYKISYSVKDEQGRLAMSYYENFYVSGGYEQEVKERKVDYVPTDRVTIVPNATTYQPNDLCELLILAPFSPTNGLLILDCDGQVSQPIHFQIESGKDSTTVAFKISKDWVPNFTVYAELTGSIPREIEVGDSLYCPAIATGSASLEVSKDIYKLNVLINTKETNKLYTPSSIIHIDVNVTQHVDKSSVDKAEVCLIVVDEAILSLTGHKIDSPLDIFYPRRSENITEYHSRNRCLLFNAQDIEQLKKDIRGRYLDECYGRRGGGGGGGGGGGGGGGDDDYELCGMFKSIPDDAKQKIAVRSNFSPVACWTPSSITDSAGRVSIEVKLPDSVTRYRVWALVATDKQYGLDEMSLTVQLPIMIRPSPPRFLNYGDTAHFSVILQNQTDLSLLLHAGLRATNAKFLTSQTNEQAIGYSIVLRPSKRAALTFPVTTIHSGTARFQFIIITAKNETCVSFGDAVELSLPVFTPATSEAFATYGDVYEEIVLQSIKTPNNVLPQFGEVSITTSSTALASLTDAIVSLYTYPYECTEQLSSRLLGLQSLWNVLQAFHCKELPDISVLTTRLESDINKLKGRQYSNGGFGYWTNQNNSHADPYMSIHVAHCLAVIVNKKVFYVDVNMVKKSLKYLENIESEIDQLPYSKYWSERTRFSLMSYALYVRAKYRQNVADQALQLFQRSGFDKLSLEASGWLLIVLSINKNNHKNDIIDIIYTHFKGKVSETSETANFITSYGDDGQSVMLHSNQRTDAILLESLLHIDPNSTLCTKLCKGLQAHKVKGAWKSTQENCFVLIALDKYFHIKEEDTPDFVAHIWLDNDYCGQHQYKGRTTNTHTVNIPMKVILSPSSSDTSNNNNNKNLIMKKDGSGRLYYRIALNYAPSNLQLNAVNYGFKIERTYIAINDSSHVQKQSDGTWKFKLGEKIKVILTMTTTQRRYHIALVDYLPAGCEPLNTKLKGTLTGDIQSSVTRSNKNLYYCGCRPYSTIGWAEHENLRDERAEAFRSVLWSGVYEWSYVMRATCAGKFIIPPAKAEEMYSPENFGRCSTEKVIIK
;
A
#
# COMPACT_ATOMS: atom_id res chain seq x y z
N MET A 1 -47.09 -5.34 -22.64
CA MET A 1 -46.52 -6.70 -22.72
C MET A 1 -46.65 -7.28 -21.31
N LEU A 2 -47.61 -8.16 -21.06
CA LEU A 2 -47.80 -8.80 -19.76
C LEU A 2 -46.62 -9.76 -19.54
N PHE A 3 -45.71 -9.41 -18.62
CA PHE A 3 -44.67 -10.35 -18.18
C PHE A 3 -45.34 -11.39 -17.28
N PHE A 4 -45.56 -12.59 -17.80
CA PHE A 4 -45.91 -13.75 -16.99
C PHE A 4 -44.67 -14.13 -16.16
N ILE A 5 -44.71 -13.89 -14.85
CA ILE A 5 -43.75 -14.46 -13.91
C ILE A 5 -44.16 -15.91 -13.67
N THR A 6 -43.47 -16.85 -14.29
CA THR A 6 -43.65 -18.28 -14.01
C THR A 6 -42.75 -18.67 -12.84
N LEU A 7 -43.35 -18.98 -11.68
CA LEU A 7 -42.66 -19.51 -10.52
C LEU A 7 -42.43 -21.03 -10.67
N TYR A 8 -41.18 -21.47 -10.49
CA TYR A 8 -40.81 -22.89 -10.42
C TYR A 8 -40.37 -23.23 -9.00
N ASN A 9 -41.07 -24.18 -8.37
CA ASN A 9 -40.72 -24.69 -7.04
C ASN A 9 -39.98 -26.02 -7.17
N PHE A 10 -38.85 -26.17 -6.49
CA PHE A 10 -38.06 -27.40 -6.44
C PHE A 10 -38.07 -28.00 -5.04
N TYR A 11 -38.32 -29.31 -4.94
CA TYR A 11 -38.15 -30.07 -3.70
C TYR A 11 -36.87 -30.88 -3.78
N LEU A 12 -35.88 -30.56 -2.94
CA LEU A 12 -34.56 -31.18 -2.94
C LEU A 12 -34.39 -31.99 -1.65
N ILE A 13 -34.39 -33.32 -1.80
CA ILE A 13 -34.37 -34.28 -0.69
C ILE A 13 -32.94 -34.59 -0.23
N LEU A 14 -31.94 -34.40 -1.09
CA LEU A 14 -30.54 -34.72 -0.82
C LEU A 14 -29.73 -33.45 -0.56
N GLY A 15 -28.82 -33.52 0.42
CA GLY A 15 -27.88 -32.45 0.70
C GLY A 15 -26.74 -32.42 -0.31
N GLY A 16 -26.35 -31.25 -0.79
CA GLY A 16 -25.27 -31.12 -1.77
C GLY A 16 -25.25 -29.78 -2.50
N ARG A 17 -24.25 -29.62 -3.39
CA ARG A 17 -24.18 -28.50 -4.34
C ARG A 17 -25.00 -28.85 -5.58
N TYR A 18 -25.94 -27.98 -5.91
CA TYR A 18 -26.77 -28.03 -7.09
C TYR A 18 -26.38 -26.91 -8.07
N LYS A 19 -26.50 -27.22 -9.35
CA LYS A 19 -26.47 -26.26 -10.45
C LYS A 19 -27.91 -26.10 -10.92
N ILE A 20 -28.43 -24.87 -10.85
CA ILE A 20 -29.76 -24.57 -11.38
C ILE A 20 -29.53 -23.92 -12.75
N SER A 21 -30.12 -24.48 -13.80
CA SER A 21 -30.04 -23.93 -15.15
C SER A 21 -31.42 -23.72 -15.72
N TYR A 22 -31.60 -22.57 -16.39
CA TYR A 22 -32.80 -22.23 -17.12
C TYR A 22 -32.44 -21.98 -18.58
N SER A 23 -33.20 -22.57 -19.49
CA SER A 23 -33.03 -22.34 -20.93
C SER A 23 -34.37 -22.01 -21.58
N VAL A 24 -34.34 -21.02 -22.47
CA VAL A 24 -35.49 -20.60 -23.27
C VAL A 24 -35.10 -20.68 -24.72
N LYS A 25 -36.04 -21.13 -25.56
CA LYS A 25 -35.94 -20.98 -27.01
C LYS A 25 -36.89 -19.89 -27.44
N ASP A 26 -36.41 -18.97 -28.26
CA ASP A 26 -37.30 -18.02 -28.92
C ASP A 26 -38.09 -18.69 -30.06
N GLU A 27 -39.00 -17.94 -30.68
CA GLU A 27 -39.84 -18.39 -31.78
C GLU A 27 -39.04 -18.83 -33.02
N GLN A 28 -37.77 -18.41 -33.14
CA GLN A 28 -36.85 -18.85 -34.20
C GLN A 28 -35.95 -20.02 -33.78
N GLY A 29 -36.18 -20.61 -32.60
CA GLY A 29 -35.45 -21.76 -32.08
C GLY A 29 -34.07 -21.44 -31.50
N ARG A 30 -33.71 -20.16 -31.33
CA ARG A 30 -32.43 -19.73 -30.74
C ARG A 30 -32.49 -19.88 -29.22
N LEU A 31 -31.42 -20.46 -28.65
CA LEU A 31 -31.38 -20.84 -27.24
C LEU A 31 -30.69 -19.75 -26.39
N ALA A 32 -31.38 -19.23 -25.38
CA ALA A 32 -30.80 -18.43 -24.31
C ALA A 32 -30.71 -19.29 -23.05
N MET A 33 -29.53 -19.35 -22.41
CA MET A 33 -29.32 -20.16 -21.21
C MET A 33 -28.71 -19.30 -20.09
N SER A 34 -29.24 -19.44 -18.88
CA SER A 34 -28.70 -18.86 -17.65
C SER A 34 -28.52 -19.96 -16.62
N TYR A 35 -27.47 -19.89 -15.80
CA TYR A 35 -27.27 -20.86 -14.72
C TYR A 35 -26.68 -20.21 -13.47
N TYR A 36 -26.96 -20.82 -12.32
CA TYR A 36 -26.39 -20.50 -11.03
C TYR A 36 -25.59 -21.71 -10.54
N GLU A 37 -24.26 -21.57 -10.50
CA GLU A 37 -23.32 -22.58 -10.01
C GLU A 37 -22.98 -22.23 -8.55
N ASN A 38 -23.24 -23.16 -7.62
CA ASN A 38 -23.06 -23.08 -6.15
C ASN A 38 -24.34 -22.81 -5.33
N PHE A 39 -25.49 -23.36 -5.70
CA PHE A 39 -26.62 -23.46 -4.77
C PHE A 39 -26.39 -24.66 -3.83
N TYR A 40 -26.17 -24.45 -2.54
CA TYR A 40 -25.95 -25.55 -1.58
C TYR A 40 -27.20 -25.79 -0.73
N VAL A 41 -27.65 -27.04 -0.69
CA VAL A 41 -28.74 -27.49 0.20
C VAL A 41 -28.12 -28.33 1.31
N SER A 42 -28.34 -27.94 2.56
CA SER A 42 -28.03 -28.77 3.73
C SER A 42 -29.13 -29.83 3.86
N GLY A 43 -28.93 -31.01 3.28
CA GLY A 43 -29.92 -32.08 3.34
C GLY A 43 -30.25 -32.44 4.78
N GLY A 44 -31.49 -32.18 5.19
CA GLY A 44 -32.04 -32.53 6.49
C GLY A 44 -33.04 -33.68 6.35
N TYR A 45 -32.93 -34.67 7.23
CA TYR A 45 -33.82 -35.83 7.32
C TYR A 45 -35.29 -35.40 7.51
N GLU A 46 -36.21 -36.04 6.78
CA GLU A 46 -37.67 -35.87 6.86
C GLU A 46 -38.27 -36.08 8.26
N GLN A 47 -37.51 -36.60 9.23
CA GLN A 47 -37.98 -36.90 10.58
C GLN A 47 -37.95 -35.70 11.53
N GLU A 48 -36.95 -34.81 11.46
CA GLU A 48 -36.90 -33.60 12.32
C GLU A 48 -37.87 -32.50 11.86
N VAL A 49 -38.33 -32.54 10.60
CA VAL A 49 -39.33 -31.59 10.08
C VAL A 49 -40.76 -32.04 10.41
N LYS A 50 -41.00 -33.34 10.63
CA LYS A 50 -42.32 -33.84 11.08
C LYS A 50 -42.55 -33.68 12.58
N GLU A 51 -41.49 -33.63 13.39
CA GLU A 51 -41.58 -33.41 14.85
C GLU A 51 -41.61 -31.93 15.26
N ARG A 52 -41.37 -31.00 14.32
CA ARG A 52 -41.69 -29.57 14.51
C ARG A 52 -42.93 -29.20 13.69
N LYS A 53 -44.08 -29.78 14.05
CA LYS A 53 -45.34 -29.06 13.84
C LYS A 53 -45.20 -27.71 14.54
N VAL A 54 -45.45 -26.66 13.79
CA VAL A 54 -45.00 -25.30 14.07
C VAL A 54 -45.62 -24.80 15.38
N ASP A 55 -44.83 -24.77 16.47
CA ASP A 55 -45.27 -24.17 17.73
C ASP A 55 -45.43 -22.64 17.63
N TYR A 56 -45.11 -22.00 16.50
CA TYR A 56 -45.10 -20.55 16.35
C TYR A 56 -46.01 -20.03 15.22
N VAL A 57 -46.37 -18.75 15.25
CA VAL A 57 -47.08 -18.11 14.14
C VAL A 57 -46.11 -17.81 12.97
N PRO A 58 -46.14 -18.53 11.83
CA PRO A 58 -45.36 -18.19 10.65
C PRO A 58 -45.75 -16.81 10.11
N THR A 59 -44.78 -16.12 9.51
CA THR A 59 -44.99 -14.87 8.78
C THR A 59 -45.14 -15.16 7.31
N ASP A 60 -46.35 -14.93 6.77
CA ASP A 60 -46.64 -15.09 5.35
C ASP A 60 -46.17 -13.86 4.55
N ARG A 61 -46.19 -13.96 3.22
CA ARG A 61 -45.77 -12.88 2.32
C ARG A 61 -46.98 -12.16 1.72
N VAL A 62 -46.97 -10.83 1.77
CA VAL A 62 -47.90 -9.96 1.03
C VAL A 62 -47.30 -9.65 -0.34
N THR A 63 -48.10 -9.73 -1.39
CA THR A 63 -47.70 -9.25 -2.72
C THR A 63 -48.29 -7.88 -2.97
N ILE A 64 -47.44 -6.89 -3.26
CA ILE A 64 -47.82 -5.51 -3.59
C ILE A 64 -47.60 -5.32 -5.09
N VAL A 65 -48.65 -5.00 -5.83
CA VAL A 65 -48.58 -4.79 -7.29
C VAL A 65 -48.94 -3.33 -7.60
N PRO A 66 -47.98 -2.50 -8.04
CA PRO A 66 -48.26 -1.14 -8.44
C PRO A 66 -48.94 -1.07 -9.83
N ASN A 67 -49.76 -0.05 -10.06
CA ASN A 67 -50.38 0.22 -11.36
C ASN A 67 -49.40 0.76 -12.42
N ALA A 68 -48.19 1.22 -12.04
CA ALA A 68 -47.15 1.69 -12.93
C ALA A 68 -45.74 1.35 -12.43
N THR A 69 -44.75 1.37 -13.34
CA THR A 69 -43.34 1.13 -13.01
C THR A 69 -42.59 2.38 -12.56
N THR A 70 -43.04 3.56 -12.98
CA THR A 70 -42.47 4.87 -12.65
C THR A 70 -43.59 5.88 -12.52
N TYR A 71 -43.51 6.75 -11.51
CA TYR A 71 -44.51 7.79 -11.24
C TYR A 71 -43.93 9.20 -11.41
N GLN A 72 -44.76 10.16 -11.79
CA GLN A 72 -44.48 11.59 -11.68
C GLN A 72 -45.03 12.12 -10.34
N PRO A 73 -44.45 13.20 -9.79
CA PRO A 73 -45.04 13.90 -8.65
C PRO A 73 -46.51 14.29 -8.94
N ASN A 74 -47.38 14.05 -7.96
CA ASN A 74 -48.84 14.19 -7.99
C ASN A 74 -49.63 13.12 -8.77
N ASP A 75 -48.98 12.13 -9.37
CA ASP A 75 -49.69 10.98 -9.94
C ASP A 75 -50.50 10.24 -8.85
N LEU A 76 -51.63 9.66 -9.27
CA LEU A 76 -52.40 8.74 -8.43
C LEU A 76 -51.76 7.35 -8.51
N CYS A 77 -51.10 6.94 -7.43
CA CYS A 77 -50.56 5.59 -7.28
C CYS A 77 -51.65 4.68 -6.71
N GLU A 78 -51.90 3.57 -7.40
CA GLU A 78 -52.82 2.53 -6.96
C GLU A 78 -52.03 1.24 -6.75
N LEU A 79 -52.07 0.72 -5.52
CA LEU A 79 -51.40 -0.51 -5.13
C LEU A 79 -52.43 -1.60 -4.90
N LEU A 80 -52.37 -2.65 -5.70
CA LEU A 80 -53.12 -3.88 -5.45
C LEU A 80 -52.37 -4.71 -4.41
N ILE A 81 -52.99 -4.86 -3.24
CA ILE A 81 -52.47 -5.66 -2.13
C ILE A 81 -53.14 -7.04 -2.18
N LEU A 82 -52.34 -8.09 -2.41
CA LEU A 82 -52.79 -9.47 -2.39
C LEU A 82 -52.48 -10.08 -1.02
N ALA A 83 -53.51 -10.51 -0.31
CA ALA A 83 -53.41 -11.05 1.04
C ALA A 83 -53.50 -12.58 1.06
N PRO A 84 -52.64 -13.26 1.83
CA PRO A 84 -52.65 -14.72 1.92
C PRO A 84 -53.80 -15.28 2.78
N PHE A 85 -54.53 -14.43 3.50
CA PHE A 85 -55.67 -14.80 4.33
C PHE A 85 -56.70 -13.67 4.40
N SER A 86 -57.94 -13.97 4.79
CA SER A 86 -59.00 -12.99 5.08
C SER A 86 -59.97 -13.49 6.17
N PRO A 87 -60.58 -12.60 6.98
CA PRO A 87 -60.45 -11.14 6.96
C PRO A 87 -59.10 -10.64 7.51
N THR A 88 -58.63 -9.49 7.02
CA THR A 88 -57.37 -8.86 7.49
C THR A 88 -57.53 -7.38 7.81
N ASN A 89 -56.75 -6.96 8.80
CA ASN A 89 -56.44 -5.55 9.03
C ASN A 89 -55.03 -5.30 8.51
N GLY A 90 -54.91 -4.39 7.55
CA GLY A 90 -53.67 -4.03 6.90
C GLY A 90 -53.17 -2.65 7.29
N LEU A 91 -51.86 -2.52 7.35
CA LEU A 91 -51.13 -1.28 7.54
C LEU A 91 -50.16 -1.10 6.37
N LEU A 92 -50.26 0.04 5.68
CA LEU A 92 -49.29 0.45 4.67
C LEU A 92 -48.38 1.54 5.24
N ILE A 93 -47.08 1.36 5.15
CA ILE A 93 -46.06 2.32 5.61
C ILE A 93 -45.27 2.76 4.38
N LEU A 94 -45.18 4.07 4.14
CA LEU A 94 -44.36 4.63 3.06
C LEU A 94 -43.08 5.19 3.66
N ASP A 95 -41.94 4.74 3.14
CA ASP A 95 -40.60 5.18 3.55
C ASP A 95 -39.90 5.91 2.43
N CYS A 96 -39.26 7.01 2.77
CA CYS A 96 -38.31 7.66 1.90
C CYS A 96 -37.08 8.08 2.71
N ASP A 97 -36.03 7.24 2.70
CA ASP A 97 -34.78 7.48 3.42
C ASP A 97 -34.96 7.68 4.94
N GLY A 98 -35.79 6.84 5.56
CA GLY A 98 -36.11 6.90 6.99
C GLY A 98 -37.18 7.93 7.35
N GLN A 99 -37.67 8.73 6.39
CA GLN A 99 -38.84 9.58 6.58
C GLN A 99 -40.11 8.78 6.32
N VAL A 100 -40.73 8.35 7.41
CA VAL A 100 -41.93 7.50 7.38
C VAL A 100 -43.19 8.37 7.30
N SER A 101 -44.06 8.09 6.34
CA SER A 101 -45.36 8.75 6.24
C SER A 101 -46.31 8.32 7.37
N GLN A 102 -47.42 9.04 7.52
CA GLN A 102 -48.53 8.51 8.32
C GLN A 102 -48.98 7.16 7.75
N PRO A 103 -49.13 6.11 8.59
CA PRO A 103 -49.55 4.80 8.11
C PRO A 103 -50.97 4.84 7.51
N ILE A 104 -51.17 4.14 6.40
CA ILE A 104 -52.48 3.99 5.75
C ILE A 104 -53.11 2.68 6.23
N HIS A 105 -54.22 2.79 6.94
CA HIS A 105 -54.99 1.63 7.39
C HIS A 105 -55.97 1.17 6.30
N PHE A 106 -56.08 -0.14 6.10
CA PHE A 106 -57.07 -0.74 5.22
C PHE A 106 -57.57 -2.08 5.77
N GLN A 107 -58.68 -2.57 5.24
CA GLN A 107 -59.25 -3.86 5.61
C GLN A 107 -59.56 -4.68 4.38
N ILE A 108 -59.41 -6.00 4.49
CA ILE A 108 -59.87 -6.98 3.51
C ILE A 108 -60.96 -7.80 4.17
N GLU A 109 -62.17 -7.70 3.64
CA GLU A 109 -63.35 -8.41 4.14
C GLU A 109 -63.20 -9.92 3.96
N SER A 110 -63.93 -10.68 4.77
CA SER A 110 -63.96 -12.15 4.67
C SER A 110 -64.36 -12.61 3.27
N GLY A 111 -63.61 -13.53 2.68
CA GLY A 111 -63.86 -14.08 1.34
C GLY A 111 -63.27 -13.28 0.17
N LYS A 112 -62.61 -12.15 0.44
CA LYS A 112 -61.77 -11.43 -0.54
C LYS A 112 -60.30 -11.80 -0.34
N ASP A 113 -59.52 -11.82 -1.42
CA ASP A 113 -58.08 -12.13 -1.43
C ASP A 113 -57.21 -10.87 -1.67
N SER A 114 -57.84 -9.73 -1.93
CA SER A 114 -57.14 -8.53 -2.35
C SER A 114 -57.92 -7.24 -2.06
N THR A 115 -57.20 -6.11 -2.06
CA THR A 115 -57.76 -4.75 -2.02
C THR A 115 -56.83 -3.76 -2.73
N THR A 116 -57.36 -2.61 -3.13
CA THR A 116 -56.56 -1.53 -3.75
C THR A 116 -56.46 -0.35 -2.79
N VAL A 117 -55.23 0.09 -2.53
CA VAL A 117 -54.94 1.30 -1.75
C VAL A 117 -54.41 2.37 -2.69
N ALA A 118 -55.02 3.55 -2.67
CA ALA A 118 -54.67 4.65 -3.56
C ALA A 118 -54.21 5.90 -2.80
N PHE A 119 -53.14 6.55 -3.27
CA PHE A 119 -52.62 7.80 -2.72
C PHE A 119 -51.88 8.61 -3.78
N LYS A 120 -51.69 9.92 -3.54
CA LYS A 120 -50.94 10.79 -4.45
C LYS A 120 -49.44 10.74 -4.16
N ILE A 121 -48.63 10.71 -5.21
CA ILE A 121 -47.16 10.73 -5.10
C ILE A 121 -46.65 12.11 -4.68
N SER A 122 -45.90 12.19 -3.57
CA SER A 122 -45.24 13.43 -3.14
C SER A 122 -44.02 13.75 -3.99
N LYS A 123 -43.75 15.03 -4.21
CA LYS A 123 -42.51 15.52 -4.83
C LYS A 123 -41.26 15.18 -3.99
N ASP A 124 -41.42 15.03 -2.67
CA ASP A 124 -40.29 14.74 -1.77
C ASP A 124 -39.81 13.28 -1.88
N TRP A 125 -40.57 12.43 -2.57
CA TRP A 125 -40.26 11.02 -2.81
C TRP A 125 -39.38 10.79 -4.05
N VAL A 126 -38.93 11.85 -4.73
CA VAL A 126 -37.94 11.73 -5.80
C VAL A 126 -36.57 11.34 -5.20
N PRO A 127 -35.89 10.29 -5.72
CA PRO A 127 -36.21 9.55 -6.94
C PRO A 127 -36.93 8.21 -6.72
N ASN A 128 -37.15 7.79 -5.48
CA ASN A 128 -37.87 6.58 -5.14
C ASN A 128 -38.38 6.61 -3.70
N PHE A 129 -39.38 5.78 -3.43
CA PHE A 129 -39.85 5.46 -2.08
C PHE A 129 -40.10 3.96 -1.96
N THR A 130 -40.16 3.46 -0.73
CA THR A 130 -40.45 2.06 -0.45
C THR A 130 -41.77 1.97 0.31
N VAL A 131 -42.58 1.01 -0.09
CA VAL A 131 -43.85 0.68 0.55
C VAL A 131 -43.67 -0.59 1.34
N TYR A 132 -44.10 -0.60 2.59
CA TYR A 132 -44.20 -1.79 3.43
C TYR A 132 -45.67 -2.05 3.74
N ALA A 133 -46.10 -3.30 3.64
CA ALA A 133 -47.43 -3.75 4.00
C ALA A 133 -47.33 -4.79 5.13
N GLU A 134 -48.04 -4.54 6.23
CA GLU A 134 -48.21 -5.47 7.33
C GLU A 134 -49.69 -5.85 7.45
N LEU A 135 -50.00 -7.14 7.37
CA LEU A 135 -51.35 -7.66 7.53
C LEU A 135 -51.45 -8.49 8.80
N THR A 136 -52.51 -8.28 9.56
CA THR A 136 -52.86 -9.11 10.71
C THR A 136 -54.27 -9.64 10.58
N GLY A 137 -54.49 -10.88 11.00
CA GLY A 137 -55.79 -11.54 10.93
C GLY A 137 -55.78 -12.87 11.67
N SER A 138 -56.68 -13.75 11.28
CA SER A 138 -56.71 -15.12 11.79
C SER A 138 -56.98 -16.11 10.65
N ILE A 139 -56.42 -17.32 10.78
CA ILE A 139 -56.66 -18.43 9.85
C ILE A 139 -57.06 -19.68 10.62
N PRO A 140 -57.97 -20.50 10.08
CA PRO A 140 -58.25 -21.81 10.65
C PRO A 140 -57.00 -22.71 10.51
N ARG A 141 -56.62 -23.39 11.60
CA ARG A 141 -55.54 -24.40 11.59
C ARG A 141 -56.04 -25.71 12.18
N GLU A 142 -55.68 -26.81 11.55
CA GLU A 142 -55.96 -28.16 12.06
C GLU A 142 -55.06 -28.46 13.27
N ILE A 143 -55.66 -28.92 14.37
CA ILE A 143 -54.96 -29.38 15.57
C ILE A 143 -55.25 -30.88 15.73
N GLU A 144 -54.30 -31.66 16.27
CA GLU A 144 -54.36 -33.12 16.29
C GLU A 144 -55.55 -33.73 17.05
N VAL A 145 -56.33 -32.95 17.81
CA VAL A 145 -57.54 -33.43 18.49
C VAL A 145 -58.62 -32.33 18.53
N GLY A 146 -59.47 -32.27 17.50
CA GLY A 146 -60.71 -31.45 17.48
C GLY A 146 -60.84 -30.45 16.32
N ASP A 147 -61.98 -29.75 16.26
CA ASP A 147 -62.34 -28.76 15.23
C ASP A 147 -61.25 -27.70 15.00
N SER A 148 -61.16 -27.19 13.76
CA SER A 148 -60.22 -26.13 13.38
C SER A 148 -60.39 -24.88 14.26
N LEU A 149 -59.35 -24.50 14.99
CA LEU A 149 -59.31 -23.26 15.77
C LEU A 149 -58.76 -22.13 14.90
N TYR A 150 -59.34 -20.94 15.04
CA TYR A 150 -58.80 -19.73 14.41
C TYR A 150 -57.56 -19.27 15.17
N CYS A 151 -56.40 -19.37 14.53
CA CYS A 151 -55.12 -18.94 15.07
C CYS A 151 -54.73 -17.57 14.51
N PRO A 152 -53.97 -16.74 15.26
CA PRO A 152 -53.41 -15.51 14.72
C PRO A 152 -52.59 -15.74 13.44
N ALA A 153 -52.72 -14.83 12.49
CA ALA A 153 -51.96 -14.83 11.24
C ALA A 153 -51.33 -13.44 11.02
N ILE A 154 -50.13 -13.44 10.43
CA ILE A 154 -49.39 -12.23 10.04
C ILE A 154 -48.81 -12.42 8.65
N ALA A 155 -48.88 -11.38 7.81
CA ALA A 155 -48.15 -11.34 6.56
C ALA A 155 -47.43 -10.00 6.40
N THR A 156 -46.23 -10.03 5.81
CA THR A 156 -45.46 -8.81 5.51
C THR A 156 -44.99 -8.79 4.06
N GLY A 157 -44.79 -7.61 3.49
CA GLY A 157 -44.23 -7.46 2.16
C GLY A 157 -43.78 -6.03 1.90
N SER A 158 -42.83 -5.85 0.99
CA SER A 158 -42.38 -4.53 0.56
C SER A 158 -42.24 -4.41 -0.95
N ALA A 159 -42.32 -3.18 -1.46
CA ALA A 159 -42.08 -2.83 -2.85
C ALA A 159 -41.42 -1.46 -2.95
N SER A 160 -40.30 -1.37 -3.65
CA SER A 160 -39.61 -0.11 -3.97
C SER A 160 -40.13 0.43 -5.31
N LEU A 161 -40.59 1.68 -5.33
CA LEU A 161 -41.24 2.33 -6.47
C LEU A 161 -40.43 3.55 -6.93
N GLU A 162 -40.26 3.69 -8.24
CA GLU A 162 -39.50 4.79 -8.83
C GLU A 162 -40.37 6.03 -9.07
N VAL A 163 -39.81 7.20 -8.77
CA VAL A 163 -40.39 8.52 -9.02
C VAL A 163 -39.45 9.30 -9.94
N SER A 164 -39.99 9.79 -11.05
CA SER A 164 -39.20 10.45 -12.09
C SER A 164 -38.47 11.69 -11.57
N LYS A 165 -37.23 11.87 -12.06
CA LYS A 165 -36.38 13.02 -11.79
C LYS A 165 -36.59 14.18 -12.77
N ASP A 166 -37.54 14.06 -13.71
CA ASP A 166 -37.72 14.98 -14.84
C ASP A 166 -37.86 16.45 -14.44
N ILE A 167 -38.51 16.71 -13.30
CA ILE A 167 -38.69 18.07 -12.76
C ILE A 167 -37.36 18.77 -12.37
N TYR A 168 -36.31 17.98 -12.13
CA TYR A 168 -34.97 18.46 -11.78
C TYR A 168 -33.99 18.36 -12.97
N LYS A 169 -34.48 17.97 -14.15
CA LYS A 169 -33.65 17.78 -15.35
C LYS A 169 -33.68 19.03 -16.23
N LEU A 170 -32.54 19.35 -16.83
CA LEU A 170 -32.38 20.34 -17.90
C LEU A 170 -32.03 19.61 -19.21
N ASN A 171 -32.53 20.11 -20.35
CA ASN A 171 -31.94 19.72 -21.64
C ASN A 171 -30.77 20.66 -21.93
N VAL A 172 -29.61 20.06 -22.18
CA VAL A 172 -28.41 20.77 -22.60
C VAL A 172 -28.12 20.33 -24.03
N LEU A 173 -27.77 21.28 -24.88
CA LEU A 173 -27.34 21.01 -26.26
C LEU A 173 -26.06 21.78 -26.54
N ILE A 174 -24.98 21.05 -26.79
CA ILE A 174 -23.68 21.58 -27.20
C ILE A 174 -23.62 21.60 -28.73
N ASN A 175 -23.27 22.75 -29.28
CA ASN A 175 -23.05 22.92 -30.71
C ASN A 175 -21.79 23.75 -30.99
N THR A 176 -21.41 23.77 -32.26
CA THR A 176 -20.39 24.68 -32.79
C THR A 176 -20.97 25.41 -33.99
N LYS A 177 -20.60 26.68 -34.20
CA LYS A 177 -21.06 27.46 -35.36
C LYS A 177 -20.57 26.92 -36.70
N GLU A 178 -19.56 26.04 -36.68
CA GLU A 178 -18.81 25.57 -37.84
C GLU A 178 -19.00 24.06 -38.10
N THR A 179 -20.24 23.57 -38.02
CA THR A 179 -20.60 22.13 -38.15
C THR A 179 -20.09 21.41 -39.41
N ASN A 180 -19.60 22.14 -40.43
CA ASN A 180 -19.05 21.60 -41.68
C ASN A 180 -17.59 21.99 -41.98
N LYS A 181 -16.83 22.56 -41.02
CA LYS A 181 -15.41 22.91 -41.22
C LYS A 181 -14.47 21.93 -40.51
N LEU A 182 -13.31 21.71 -41.12
CA LEU A 182 -12.20 20.99 -40.48
C LEU A 182 -11.52 21.92 -39.48
N TYR A 183 -11.56 21.57 -38.20
CA TYR A 183 -10.81 22.28 -37.16
C TYR A 183 -9.32 22.05 -37.35
N THR A 184 -8.54 23.13 -37.25
CA THR A 184 -7.09 23.07 -37.43
C THR A 184 -6.37 23.27 -36.08
N PRO A 185 -5.17 22.71 -35.91
CA PRO A 185 -4.30 22.98 -34.77
C PRO A 185 -4.18 24.47 -34.47
N SER A 186 -4.16 24.87 -33.20
CA SER A 186 -4.06 26.28 -32.77
C SER A 186 -5.23 27.20 -33.19
N SER A 187 -6.29 26.69 -33.84
CA SER A 187 -7.47 27.50 -34.17
C SER A 187 -8.29 27.85 -32.93
N ILE A 188 -8.93 29.03 -32.99
CA ILE A 188 -9.89 29.49 -32.00
C ILE A 188 -11.28 29.10 -32.49
N ILE A 189 -12.04 28.41 -31.63
CA ILE A 189 -13.41 27.96 -31.92
C ILE A 189 -14.37 28.53 -30.87
N HIS A 190 -15.65 28.59 -31.21
CA HIS A 190 -16.71 28.92 -30.26
C HIS A 190 -17.61 27.70 -30.05
N ILE A 191 -17.75 27.31 -28.79
CA ILE A 191 -18.66 26.26 -28.36
C ILE A 191 -19.89 26.95 -27.77
N ASP A 192 -21.04 26.71 -28.40
CA ASP A 192 -22.33 27.25 -27.97
C ASP A 192 -23.07 26.20 -27.16
N VAL A 193 -23.53 26.56 -25.97
CA VAL A 193 -24.34 25.71 -25.10
C VAL A 193 -25.73 26.33 -24.96
N ASN A 194 -26.75 25.55 -25.33
CA ASN A 194 -28.16 25.95 -25.21
C ASN A 194 -28.83 25.12 -24.11
N VAL A 195 -29.52 25.79 -23.20
CA VAL A 195 -30.15 25.20 -22.02
C VAL A 195 -31.66 25.48 -22.03
N THR A 196 -32.45 24.41 -21.97
CA THR A 196 -33.92 24.48 -21.90
C THR A 196 -34.46 23.60 -20.79
N GLN A 197 -35.64 23.95 -20.27
CA GLN A 197 -36.37 23.11 -19.32
C GLN A 197 -36.69 21.75 -19.93
N HIS A 198 -36.56 20.67 -19.15
CA HIS A 198 -36.82 19.33 -19.68
C HIS A 198 -38.28 19.13 -20.09
N VAL A 199 -39.22 19.66 -19.29
CA VAL A 199 -40.66 19.43 -19.41
C VAL A 199 -41.30 20.33 -20.46
N ASP A 200 -41.21 21.65 -20.32
CA ASP A 200 -41.92 22.61 -21.19
C ASP A 200 -41.07 23.20 -22.33
N LYS A 201 -39.78 22.86 -22.38
CA LYS A 201 -38.80 23.31 -23.38
C LYS A 201 -38.54 24.83 -23.39
N SER A 202 -38.96 25.56 -22.36
CA SER A 202 -38.64 27.00 -22.21
C SER A 202 -37.14 27.24 -21.96
N SER A 203 -36.64 28.41 -22.36
CA SER A 203 -35.25 28.82 -22.12
C SER A 203 -34.96 29.03 -20.63
N VAL A 204 -33.75 28.68 -20.20
CA VAL A 204 -33.32 28.84 -18.79
C VAL A 204 -32.31 29.97 -18.65
N ASP A 205 -32.76 31.09 -18.11
CA ASP A 205 -31.90 32.24 -17.76
C ASP A 205 -31.03 31.91 -16.55
N LYS A 206 -29.79 32.41 -16.54
CA LYS A 206 -28.83 32.29 -15.44
C LYS A 206 -28.49 30.86 -14.99
N ALA A 207 -28.53 29.88 -15.90
CA ALA A 207 -27.96 28.57 -15.63
C ALA A 207 -26.43 28.67 -15.69
N GLU A 208 -25.75 28.02 -14.75
CA GLU A 208 -24.30 27.92 -14.68
C GLU A 208 -23.83 26.73 -15.52
N VAL A 209 -22.84 26.96 -16.38
CA VAL A 209 -22.28 26.00 -17.34
C VAL A 209 -20.80 25.79 -17.05
N CYS A 210 -20.41 24.56 -16.79
CA CYS A 210 -19.03 24.11 -16.73
C CYS A 210 -18.67 23.38 -18.03
N LEU A 211 -17.67 23.88 -18.74
CA LEU A 211 -17.21 23.32 -20.02
C LEU A 211 -15.86 22.62 -19.86
N ILE A 212 -15.76 21.40 -20.38
CA ILE A 212 -14.56 20.57 -20.32
C ILE A 212 -14.23 20.06 -21.71
N VAL A 213 -13.01 20.26 -22.18
CA VAL A 213 -12.55 19.76 -23.49
C VAL A 213 -11.25 18.99 -23.31
N VAL A 214 -11.30 17.66 -23.48
CA VAL A 214 -10.18 16.74 -23.21
C VAL A 214 -9.94 15.80 -24.38
N ASP A 215 -8.67 15.50 -24.66
CA ASP A 215 -8.27 14.55 -25.69
C ASP A 215 -8.83 13.16 -25.39
N GLU A 216 -9.56 12.60 -26.34
CA GLU A 216 -10.20 11.31 -26.20
C GLU A 216 -9.21 10.16 -26.07
N ALA A 217 -7.99 10.30 -26.62
CA ALA A 217 -6.94 9.31 -26.46
C ALA A 217 -6.64 9.06 -24.96
N ILE A 218 -6.63 10.11 -24.14
CA ILE A 218 -6.42 10.00 -22.68
C ILE A 218 -7.62 9.34 -22.00
N LEU A 219 -8.83 9.80 -22.31
CA LEU A 219 -10.07 9.28 -21.72
C LEU A 219 -10.26 7.79 -22.01
N SER A 220 -9.84 7.34 -23.20
CA SER A 220 -9.93 5.94 -23.62
C SER A 220 -9.04 5.00 -22.79
N LEU A 221 -7.96 5.50 -22.17
CA LEU A 221 -7.04 4.70 -21.35
C LEU A 221 -7.72 4.14 -20.09
N THR A 222 -8.69 4.88 -19.54
CA THR A 222 -9.47 4.45 -18.36
C THR A 222 -10.92 4.14 -18.70
N GLY A 223 -11.38 4.56 -19.88
CA GLY A 223 -12.79 4.52 -20.25
C GLY A 223 -13.62 5.52 -19.44
N HIS A 224 -13.01 6.66 -19.06
CA HIS A 224 -13.64 7.68 -18.23
C HIS A 224 -14.91 8.24 -18.88
N LYS A 225 -15.91 8.46 -18.02
CA LYS A 225 -17.17 9.13 -18.34
C LYS A 225 -17.51 10.05 -17.17
N ILE A 226 -18.25 11.09 -17.46
CA ILE A 226 -18.84 11.97 -16.43
C ILE A 226 -20.24 11.46 -16.15
N ASP A 227 -20.50 11.13 -14.89
CA ASP A 227 -21.83 10.76 -14.45
C ASP A 227 -22.75 11.98 -14.48
N SER A 228 -24.05 11.75 -14.73
CA SER A 228 -25.05 12.82 -14.70
C SER A 228 -25.08 13.44 -13.30
N PRO A 229 -24.93 14.78 -13.15
CA PRO A 229 -25.04 15.43 -11.84
C PRO A 229 -26.39 15.15 -11.17
N LEU A 230 -27.44 14.97 -11.98
CA LEU A 230 -28.77 14.60 -11.49
C LEU A 230 -28.77 13.27 -10.73
N ASP A 231 -27.98 12.29 -11.15
CA ASP A 231 -27.89 10.99 -10.49
C ASP A 231 -27.02 11.02 -9.22
N ILE A 232 -26.11 11.99 -9.14
CA ILE A 232 -25.26 12.24 -7.98
C ILE A 232 -26.07 12.94 -6.88
N PHE A 233 -26.84 13.99 -7.21
CA PHE A 233 -27.62 14.76 -6.25
C PHE A 233 -28.97 14.13 -5.89
N TYR A 234 -29.52 13.30 -6.78
CA TYR A 234 -30.69 12.48 -6.50
C TYR A 234 -30.34 10.99 -6.69
N PRO A 235 -29.48 10.43 -5.82
CA PRO A 235 -29.16 9.02 -5.86
C PRO A 235 -30.38 8.22 -5.40
N ARG A 236 -30.44 6.95 -5.82
CA ARG A 236 -31.47 6.03 -5.33
C ARG A 236 -31.34 5.91 -3.80
N ARG A 237 -32.43 6.14 -3.08
CA ARG A 237 -32.50 6.08 -1.61
C ARG A 237 -32.64 4.62 -1.16
N SER A 238 -31.89 4.24 -0.12
CA SER A 238 -31.90 2.89 0.45
C SER A 238 -33.10 2.67 1.39
N GLU A 239 -33.46 1.40 1.57
CA GLU A 239 -34.46 0.95 2.54
C GLU A 239 -33.85 1.00 3.95
N ASN A 240 -34.16 2.05 4.71
CA ASN A 240 -33.50 2.34 6.00
C ASN A 240 -34.37 1.98 7.22
N ILE A 241 -35.49 1.26 7.02
CA ILE A 241 -36.35 0.76 8.10
C ILE A 241 -35.90 -0.63 8.55
N THR A 242 -35.79 -0.82 9.86
CA THR A 242 -35.67 -2.15 10.48
C THR A 242 -36.98 -2.51 11.15
N GLU A 243 -37.60 -3.61 10.71
CA GLU A 243 -38.83 -4.14 11.31
C GLU A 243 -38.51 -5.19 12.37
N TYR A 244 -39.18 -5.09 13.54
CA TYR A 244 -39.05 -6.07 14.62
C TYR A 244 -40.39 -6.74 14.87
N HIS A 245 -40.51 -8.00 14.48
CA HIS A 245 -41.71 -8.81 14.67
C HIS A 245 -41.55 -9.72 15.89
N SER A 246 -42.47 -9.62 16.85
CA SER A 246 -42.52 -10.54 18.00
C SER A 246 -43.62 -11.61 17.87
N ARG A 247 -44.55 -11.45 16.92
CA ARG A 247 -45.66 -12.39 16.71
C ARG A 247 -45.20 -13.75 16.21
N ASN A 248 -44.10 -13.81 15.46
CA ASN A 248 -43.46 -15.06 15.06
C ASN A 248 -42.81 -15.83 16.21
N ARG A 249 -42.79 -15.26 17.43
CA ARG A 249 -42.39 -15.91 18.67
C ARG A 249 -43.59 -16.28 19.56
N CYS A 250 -44.82 -15.98 19.13
CA CYS A 250 -46.03 -16.41 19.85
C CYS A 250 -46.21 -17.92 19.69
N LEU A 251 -46.24 -18.62 20.83
CA LEU A 251 -46.47 -20.07 20.87
C LEU A 251 -47.96 -20.39 20.63
N LEU A 252 -48.25 -21.33 19.73
CA LEU A 252 -49.58 -21.89 19.48
C LEU A 252 -49.75 -23.15 20.35
N PHE A 253 -50.22 -22.99 21.59
CA PHE A 253 -50.44 -24.12 22.51
C PHE A 253 -51.48 -25.12 21.97
N ASN A 254 -51.21 -26.41 22.10
CA ASN A 254 -52.25 -27.44 21.99
C ASN A 254 -53.00 -27.61 23.34
N ALA A 255 -54.14 -28.31 23.35
CA ALA A 255 -54.95 -28.48 24.56
C ALA A 255 -54.23 -29.22 25.71
N GLN A 256 -53.24 -30.08 25.40
CA GLN A 256 -52.43 -30.82 26.37
C GLN A 256 -51.37 -29.91 27.03
N ASP A 257 -50.78 -28.98 26.27
CA ASP A 257 -49.85 -27.97 26.80
C ASP A 257 -50.56 -27.02 27.75
N ILE A 258 -51.84 -26.70 27.52
CA ILE A 258 -52.67 -25.89 28.43
C ILE A 258 -52.87 -26.61 29.78
N GLU A 259 -53.02 -27.93 29.80
CA GLU A 259 -53.08 -28.71 31.05
C GLU A 259 -51.73 -28.78 31.79
N GLN A 260 -50.63 -28.82 31.03
CA GLN A 260 -49.27 -28.85 31.57
C GLN A 260 -48.85 -27.48 32.12
N LEU A 261 -49.21 -26.39 31.44
CA LEU A 261 -49.07 -25.02 31.93
C LEU A 261 -49.90 -24.80 33.21
N LYS A 262 -51.12 -25.35 33.28
CA LYS A 262 -51.96 -25.32 34.50
C LYS A 262 -51.34 -26.06 35.68
N LYS A 263 -50.48 -27.06 35.43
CA LYS A 263 -49.70 -27.77 36.48
C LYS A 263 -48.47 -26.96 36.91
N ASP A 264 -47.77 -26.33 35.98
CA ASP A 264 -46.53 -25.58 36.26
C ASP A 264 -46.78 -24.21 36.93
N ILE A 265 -47.95 -23.61 36.72
CA ILE A 265 -48.32 -22.30 37.28
C ILE A 265 -48.63 -22.34 38.80
N ARG A 266 -48.73 -23.51 39.44
CA ARG A 266 -48.96 -23.62 40.90
C ARG A 266 -47.70 -23.57 41.78
N GLY A 267 -46.51 -23.38 41.21
CA GLY A 267 -45.27 -23.55 41.97
C GLY A 267 -44.15 -22.57 41.69
N ARG A 268 -44.37 -21.26 41.94
CA ARG A 268 -43.41 -20.35 42.64
C ARG A 268 -43.83 -18.86 42.54
N TYR A 269 -44.20 -18.32 43.70
CA TYR A 269 -44.12 -16.91 44.14
C TYR A 269 -42.63 -16.46 44.27
N LEU A 270 -42.19 -15.19 44.37
CA LEU A 270 -42.73 -13.82 44.40
C LEU A 270 -41.53 -12.85 44.26
N ASP A 271 -41.84 -11.59 43.92
CA ASP A 271 -41.21 -10.33 44.37
C ASP A 271 -39.89 -9.85 43.74
N GLU A 272 -39.90 -8.75 42.97
CA GLU A 272 -39.99 -7.31 43.34
C GLU A 272 -38.57 -6.70 43.28
N CYS A 273 -38.27 -5.46 42.95
CA CYS A 273 -39.01 -4.24 42.65
C CYS A 273 -37.99 -3.25 42.02
N TYR A 274 -38.47 -2.43 41.08
CA TYR A 274 -38.22 -0.98 40.90
C TYR A 274 -36.85 -0.29 41.03
N GLY A 275 -36.65 0.68 40.11
CA GLY A 275 -36.03 1.99 40.40
C GLY A 275 -35.08 2.48 39.29
N ARG A 276 -35.51 3.18 38.23
CA ARG A 276 -35.84 4.62 38.12
C ARG A 276 -34.75 5.62 38.58
N ARG A 277 -34.35 6.49 37.64
CA ARG A 277 -33.87 7.91 37.68
C ARG A 277 -32.56 8.05 36.88
N GLY A 278 -32.36 9.02 36.00
CA GLY A 278 -33.11 10.21 35.63
C GLY A 278 -32.14 11.33 35.19
N GLY A 279 -32.53 12.12 34.18
CA GLY A 279 -32.04 13.47 33.87
C GLY A 279 -30.71 13.56 33.10
N GLY A 280 -30.52 14.40 32.07
CA GLY A 280 -31.33 15.52 31.57
C GLY A 280 -30.46 16.77 31.36
N GLY A 281 -30.52 17.36 30.16
CA GLY A 281 -30.09 18.74 29.83
C GLY A 281 -28.58 18.95 29.63
N GLY A 282 -28.08 19.77 28.71
CA GLY A 282 -28.68 20.74 27.79
C GLY A 282 -27.65 21.82 27.41
N GLY A 283 -27.89 22.54 26.29
CA GLY A 283 -27.21 23.80 25.89
C GLY A 283 -25.98 23.58 25.01
N GLY A 284 -25.91 24.04 23.75
CA GLY A 284 -26.05 25.43 23.25
C GLY A 284 -24.63 25.93 22.93
N GLY A 285 -24.25 26.66 21.87
CA GLY A 285 -24.87 27.33 20.73
C GLY A 285 -23.76 28.17 20.03
N GLY A 286 -24.05 28.78 18.88
CA GLY A 286 -23.22 29.81 18.19
C GLY A 286 -22.14 29.26 17.25
N GLY A 287 -22.15 29.54 15.94
CA GLY A 287 -21.89 30.84 15.28
C GLY A 287 -20.36 30.93 15.00
N GLY A 288 -19.79 31.29 13.85
CA GLY A 288 -20.17 32.01 12.65
C GLY A 288 -18.90 32.77 12.17
N GLY A 289 -18.72 32.95 10.86
CA GLY A 289 -17.65 33.79 10.24
C GLY A 289 -16.30 33.08 10.08
N GLY A 290 -15.68 33.00 8.90
CA GLY A 290 -15.29 34.07 7.97
C GLY A 290 -13.76 34.08 7.97
N GLY A 291 -13.07 33.69 6.90
CA GLY A 291 -12.79 34.51 5.72
C GLY A 291 -11.32 34.95 5.76
N GLY A 292 -10.61 34.90 4.63
CA GLY A 292 -9.26 35.46 4.51
C GLY A 292 -8.34 34.66 3.60
N ASP A 293 -8.50 34.87 2.29
CA ASP A 293 -7.42 34.78 1.31
C ASP A 293 -6.30 35.77 1.66
N ASP A 294 -5.10 35.54 1.12
CA ASP A 294 -4.33 36.63 0.51
C ASP A 294 -3.27 36.07 -0.46
N ASP A 295 -3.40 36.56 -1.69
CA ASP A 295 -2.53 36.46 -2.86
C ASP A 295 -1.16 37.13 -2.68
N TYR A 296 -0.26 36.91 -3.64
CA TYR A 296 0.46 38.02 -4.29
C TYR A 296 0.76 37.71 -5.77
N GLU A 297 0.23 38.60 -6.62
CA GLU A 297 0.62 38.85 -8.02
C GLU A 297 2.01 39.54 -8.12
N LEU A 298 2.62 39.61 -9.32
CA LEU A 298 2.73 40.88 -10.06
C LEU A 298 3.41 40.79 -11.45
N CYS A 299 3.04 41.80 -12.23
CA CYS A 299 3.08 42.00 -13.68
C CYS A 299 4.42 42.57 -14.22
N GLY A 300 4.60 42.59 -15.55
CA GLY A 300 5.61 43.43 -16.21
C GLY A 300 5.74 43.28 -17.74
N MET A 301 5.18 44.24 -18.49
CA MET A 301 5.17 44.40 -19.96
C MET A 301 6.53 44.78 -20.60
N PHE A 302 6.69 44.60 -21.93
CA PHE A 302 7.11 45.66 -22.90
C PHE A 302 6.86 45.26 -24.38
N LYS A 303 6.64 46.27 -25.23
CA LYS A 303 6.12 46.29 -26.64
C LYS A 303 7.20 46.11 -27.73
N SER A 304 6.81 45.65 -28.94
CA SER A 304 6.86 46.41 -30.24
C SER A 304 6.54 45.54 -31.49
N ILE A 305 5.98 46.18 -32.54
CA ILE A 305 5.51 45.71 -33.88
C ILE A 305 6.55 46.16 -34.96
N PRO A 306 6.52 45.82 -36.28
CA PRO A 306 6.24 44.59 -37.07
C PRO A 306 7.49 44.09 -37.85
N ASP A 307 7.43 42.98 -38.59
CA ASP A 307 8.16 42.85 -39.88
C ASP A 307 7.62 41.73 -40.79
N ASP A 308 7.78 41.96 -42.09
CA ASP A 308 6.98 41.46 -43.21
C ASP A 308 6.94 39.95 -43.52
N ALA A 309 5.88 39.64 -44.27
CA ALA A 309 5.50 38.39 -44.91
C ALA A 309 6.66 37.57 -45.52
N LYS A 310 7.04 36.51 -44.82
CA LYS A 310 7.42 35.23 -45.45
C LYS A 310 6.48 34.19 -44.88
N GLN A 311 5.78 33.45 -45.74
CA GLN A 311 4.81 32.43 -45.35
C GLN A 311 5.51 31.40 -44.44
N LYS A 312 5.35 31.56 -43.12
CA LYS A 312 6.06 30.82 -42.08
C LYS A 312 5.17 29.65 -41.69
N ILE A 313 5.64 28.42 -41.91
CA ILE A 313 4.93 27.23 -41.46
C ILE A 313 4.99 27.21 -39.94
N ALA A 314 3.83 27.19 -39.29
CA ALA A 314 3.74 27.10 -37.84
C ALA A 314 4.24 25.73 -37.37
N VAL A 315 5.18 25.72 -36.42
CA VAL A 315 5.73 24.48 -35.84
C VAL A 315 4.84 24.08 -34.67
N ARG A 316 4.24 22.89 -34.75
CA ARG A 316 3.42 22.31 -33.69
C ARG A 316 4.28 21.91 -32.50
N SER A 317 3.92 22.41 -31.32
CA SER A 317 4.69 22.21 -30.07
C SER A 317 3.82 22.09 -28.82
N ASN A 318 2.58 22.58 -28.83
CA ASN A 318 1.65 22.44 -27.70
C ASN A 318 0.78 21.19 -27.83
N PHE A 319 1.15 20.11 -27.15
CA PHE A 319 0.40 18.84 -27.15
C PHE A 319 -0.42 18.62 -25.87
N SER A 320 -0.88 19.69 -25.21
CA SER A 320 -1.69 19.57 -23.99
C SER A 320 -2.91 18.65 -24.21
N PRO A 321 -3.17 17.66 -23.33
CA PRO A 321 -4.33 16.80 -23.43
C PRO A 321 -5.63 17.52 -23.03
N VAL A 322 -5.54 18.63 -22.28
CA VAL A 322 -6.68 19.48 -21.93
C VAL A 322 -6.65 20.69 -22.85
N ALA A 323 -7.67 20.82 -23.69
CA ALA A 323 -7.84 21.98 -24.56
C ALA A 323 -8.53 23.14 -23.84
N CYS A 324 -9.49 22.84 -22.97
CA CYS A 324 -10.22 23.84 -22.20
C CYS A 324 -10.79 23.27 -20.91
N TRP A 325 -10.77 24.10 -19.86
CA TRP A 325 -11.53 23.91 -18.63
C TRP A 325 -12.10 25.28 -18.24
N THR A 326 -13.42 25.44 -18.38
CA THR A 326 -14.14 26.64 -17.99
C THR A 326 -15.06 26.26 -16.84
N PRO A 327 -14.72 26.58 -15.59
CA PRO A 327 -15.46 26.06 -14.43
C PRO A 327 -16.86 26.65 -14.30
N SER A 328 -17.08 27.87 -14.78
CA SER A 328 -18.37 28.58 -14.69
C SER A 328 -18.57 29.53 -15.86
N SER A 329 -19.77 29.53 -16.44
CA SER A 329 -20.24 30.50 -17.43
C SER A 329 -21.76 30.57 -17.33
N ILE A 330 -22.36 31.76 -17.48
CA ILE A 330 -23.78 31.97 -17.17
C ILE A 330 -24.57 32.14 -18.48
N THR A 331 -25.71 31.46 -18.60
CA THR A 331 -26.61 31.61 -19.76
C THR A 331 -27.30 32.97 -19.79
N ASP A 332 -27.52 33.47 -21.00
CA ASP A 332 -28.36 34.64 -21.26
C ASP A 332 -29.87 34.35 -21.07
N SER A 333 -30.71 35.37 -21.22
CA SER A 333 -32.17 35.23 -21.12
C SER A 333 -32.80 34.32 -22.19
N ALA A 334 -32.06 33.96 -23.23
CA ALA A 334 -32.47 32.99 -24.23
C ALA A 334 -31.96 31.56 -23.91
N GLY A 335 -31.28 31.38 -22.77
CA GLY A 335 -30.71 30.11 -22.32
C GLY A 335 -29.42 29.73 -23.03
N ARG A 336 -28.64 30.70 -23.53
CA ARG A 336 -27.45 30.44 -24.35
C ARG A 336 -26.19 31.00 -23.73
N VAL A 337 -25.08 30.30 -23.93
CA VAL A 337 -23.73 30.81 -23.65
C VAL A 337 -22.77 30.36 -24.74
N SER A 338 -21.83 31.23 -25.13
CA SER A 338 -20.82 30.96 -26.16
C SER A 338 -19.44 31.08 -25.53
N ILE A 339 -18.66 30.01 -25.55
CA ILE A 339 -17.36 29.92 -24.89
C ILE A 339 -16.29 29.82 -25.98
N GLU A 340 -15.32 30.74 -25.94
CA GLU A 340 -14.16 30.72 -26.83
C GLU A 340 -13.14 29.70 -26.34
N VAL A 341 -12.70 28.80 -27.22
CA VAL A 341 -11.71 27.77 -26.92
C VAL A 341 -10.59 27.81 -27.94
N LYS A 342 -9.35 27.93 -27.46
CA LYS A 342 -8.14 27.78 -28.30
C LYS A 342 -7.69 26.33 -28.28
N LEU A 343 -7.72 25.67 -29.44
CA LEU A 343 -7.32 24.27 -29.56
C LEU A 343 -5.79 24.10 -29.47
N PRO A 344 -5.28 23.04 -28.82
CA PRO A 344 -3.87 22.68 -28.86
C PRO A 344 -3.39 22.29 -30.28
N ASP A 345 -2.09 22.02 -30.41
CA ASP A 345 -1.47 21.61 -31.67
C ASP A 345 -1.64 20.11 -32.00
N SER A 346 -2.34 19.39 -31.13
CA SER A 346 -2.60 17.96 -31.28
C SER A 346 -3.58 17.72 -32.43
N VAL A 347 -3.18 16.85 -33.36
CA VAL A 347 -4.08 16.35 -34.41
C VAL A 347 -4.81 15.12 -33.87
N THR A 348 -5.89 15.38 -33.10
CA THR A 348 -6.63 14.40 -32.30
C THR A 348 -8.15 14.65 -32.35
N ARG A 349 -8.91 13.78 -31.68
CA ARG A 349 -10.32 14.00 -31.38
C ARG A 349 -10.46 14.39 -29.90
N TYR A 350 -11.08 15.53 -29.66
CA TYR A 350 -11.45 16.01 -28.34
C TYR A 350 -12.88 15.60 -28.01
N ARG A 351 -13.12 15.27 -26.75
CA ARG A 351 -14.45 15.13 -26.17
C ARG A 351 -14.78 16.38 -25.38
N VAL A 352 -15.98 16.90 -25.61
CA VAL A 352 -16.50 18.12 -25.01
C VAL A 352 -17.66 17.73 -24.10
N TRP A 353 -17.61 18.17 -22.85
CA TRP A 353 -18.73 18.07 -21.91
C TRP A 353 -19.18 19.46 -21.48
N ALA A 354 -20.50 19.64 -21.38
CA ALA A 354 -21.10 20.78 -20.72
C ALA A 354 -21.97 20.26 -19.57
N LEU A 355 -21.52 20.51 -18.34
CA LEU A 355 -22.31 20.26 -17.15
C LEU A 355 -23.05 21.56 -16.82
N VAL A 356 -24.35 21.46 -16.61
CA VAL A 356 -25.20 22.64 -16.37
C VAL A 356 -25.95 22.46 -15.06
N ALA A 357 -25.96 23.51 -14.25
CA ALA A 357 -26.66 23.56 -12.99
C ALA A 357 -27.43 24.88 -12.81
N THR A 358 -28.50 24.79 -12.05
CA THR A 358 -29.20 25.90 -11.40
C THR A 358 -29.31 25.55 -9.92
N ASP A 359 -30.06 26.32 -9.11
CA ASP A 359 -30.27 26.02 -7.70
C ASP A 359 -30.78 24.58 -7.42
N LYS A 360 -31.57 23.99 -8.33
CA LYS A 360 -32.23 22.69 -8.11
C LYS A 360 -32.29 21.78 -9.35
N GLN A 361 -31.85 22.24 -10.51
CA GLN A 361 -31.96 21.49 -11.76
C GLN A 361 -30.60 21.31 -12.41
N TYR A 362 -30.41 20.18 -13.07
CA TYR A 362 -29.13 19.73 -13.61
C TYR A 362 -29.26 19.16 -15.02
N GLY A 363 -28.22 19.34 -15.83
CA GLY A 363 -28.13 18.79 -17.16
C GLY A 363 -26.69 18.44 -17.54
N LEU A 364 -26.54 17.55 -18.50
CA LEU A 364 -25.27 17.14 -19.08
C LEU A 364 -25.50 16.87 -20.56
N ASP A 365 -24.58 17.34 -21.39
CA ASP A 365 -24.48 16.92 -22.78
C ASP A 365 -23.02 16.65 -23.17
N GLU A 366 -22.82 15.88 -24.23
CA GLU A 366 -21.51 15.46 -24.74
C GLU A 366 -21.44 15.62 -26.26
N MET A 367 -20.33 16.21 -26.74
CA MET A 367 -20.02 16.34 -28.17
C MET A 367 -18.57 15.87 -28.43
N SER A 368 -18.29 15.45 -29.67
CA SER A 368 -16.91 15.19 -30.13
C SER A 368 -16.46 16.23 -31.17
N LEU A 369 -15.20 16.64 -31.09
CA LEU A 369 -14.57 17.60 -32.00
C LEU A 369 -13.27 17.02 -32.58
N THR A 370 -13.15 16.97 -33.90
CA THR A 370 -11.96 16.40 -34.57
C THR A 370 -11.08 17.48 -35.16
N VAL A 371 -9.81 17.53 -34.74
CA VAL A 371 -8.79 18.44 -35.25
C VAL A 371 -7.94 17.70 -36.28
N GLN A 372 -7.79 18.26 -37.49
CA GLN A 372 -7.01 17.66 -38.57
C GLN A 372 -6.38 18.66 -39.54
N LEU A 373 -5.34 18.19 -40.24
CA LEU A 373 -4.64 18.92 -41.30
C LEU A 373 -4.76 18.17 -42.64
N PRO A 374 -4.79 18.86 -43.80
CA PRO A 374 -4.82 18.24 -45.12
C PRO A 374 -3.62 17.31 -45.37
N ILE A 375 -2.45 17.69 -44.87
CA ILE A 375 -1.26 16.84 -44.78
C ILE A 375 -0.79 16.88 -43.34
N MET A 376 -0.45 15.73 -42.78
CA MET A 376 -0.03 15.66 -41.39
C MET A 376 1.14 14.70 -41.15
N ILE A 377 1.96 15.09 -40.18
CA ILE A 377 3.12 14.37 -39.67
C ILE A 377 2.75 13.74 -38.33
N ARG A 378 2.98 12.44 -38.21
CA ARG A 378 2.87 11.69 -36.95
C ARG A 378 4.21 11.00 -36.64
N PRO A 379 5.07 11.63 -35.83
CA PRO A 379 6.27 10.98 -35.32
C PRO A 379 5.91 9.80 -34.43
N SER A 380 6.71 8.73 -34.49
CA SER A 380 6.61 7.57 -33.59
C SER A 380 7.99 7.29 -32.95
N PRO A 381 8.49 8.20 -32.10
CA PRO A 381 9.77 8.02 -31.40
C PRO A 381 9.65 6.97 -30.28
N PRO A 382 10.78 6.40 -29.82
CA PRO A 382 10.83 5.81 -28.48
C PRO A 382 10.59 6.88 -27.41
N ARG A 383 10.20 6.49 -26.20
CA ARG A 383 9.94 7.44 -25.09
C ARG A 383 11.20 8.13 -24.56
N PHE A 384 12.34 7.45 -24.68
CA PHE A 384 13.65 7.93 -24.26
C PHE A 384 14.74 7.30 -25.13
N LEU A 385 16.00 7.69 -24.92
CA LEU A 385 17.18 7.03 -25.47
C LEU A 385 18.26 6.89 -24.38
N ASN A 386 19.16 5.94 -24.51
CA ASN A 386 20.43 5.95 -23.77
C ASN A 386 21.57 6.52 -24.63
N TYR A 387 22.58 7.07 -23.97
CA TYR A 387 23.84 7.37 -24.64
C TYR A 387 24.45 6.09 -25.22
N GLY A 388 24.72 6.08 -26.53
CA GLY A 388 25.21 4.91 -27.27
C GLY A 388 24.13 4.12 -28.02
N ASP A 389 22.85 4.48 -27.86
CA ASP A 389 21.76 3.86 -28.62
C ASP A 389 21.76 4.26 -30.10
N THR A 390 21.20 3.38 -30.91
CA THR A 390 20.83 3.63 -32.30
C THR A 390 19.35 3.29 -32.47
N ALA A 391 18.53 4.24 -32.92
CA ALA A 391 17.10 4.05 -33.13
C ALA A 391 16.71 4.32 -34.59
N HIS A 392 15.75 3.56 -35.10
CA HIS A 392 15.12 3.79 -36.39
C HIS A 392 13.87 4.63 -36.19
N PHE A 393 14.06 5.95 -36.14
CA PHE A 393 12.98 6.87 -35.86
C PHE A 393 12.02 6.93 -37.05
N SER A 394 10.79 6.46 -36.88
CA SER A 394 9.77 6.46 -37.93
C SER A 394 8.80 7.63 -37.80
N VAL A 395 8.48 8.24 -38.94
CA VAL A 395 7.53 9.34 -39.07
C VAL A 395 6.50 8.97 -40.13
N ILE A 396 5.23 8.94 -39.73
CA ILE A 396 4.11 8.64 -40.63
C ILE A 396 3.62 9.95 -41.25
N LEU A 397 3.66 10.01 -42.57
CA LEU A 397 3.06 11.04 -43.38
C LEU A 397 1.68 10.59 -43.83
N GLN A 398 0.69 11.47 -43.74
CA GLN A 398 -0.65 11.19 -44.21
C GLN A 398 -1.14 12.32 -45.11
N ASN A 399 -1.61 11.96 -46.30
CA ASN A 399 -2.35 12.84 -47.20
C ASN A 399 -3.84 12.58 -46.99
N GLN A 400 -4.58 13.60 -46.54
CA GLN A 400 -6.04 13.55 -46.36
C GLN A 400 -6.81 14.25 -47.48
N THR A 401 -6.09 14.77 -48.48
CA THR A 401 -6.71 15.38 -49.66
C THR A 401 -7.12 14.32 -50.67
N ASP A 402 -7.95 14.73 -51.61
CA ASP A 402 -8.33 14.00 -52.81
C ASP A 402 -7.28 14.12 -53.95
N LEU A 403 -6.18 14.85 -53.72
CA LEU A 403 -5.13 15.09 -54.70
C LEU A 403 -3.88 14.24 -54.44
N SER A 404 -3.16 13.87 -55.50
CA SER A 404 -1.81 13.28 -55.37
C SER A 404 -0.79 14.40 -55.20
N LEU A 405 -0.02 14.36 -54.12
CA LEU A 405 0.87 15.46 -53.74
C LEU A 405 2.34 15.03 -53.79
N LEU A 406 3.19 15.84 -54.43
CA LEU A 406 4.65 15.73 -54.31
C LEU A 406 5.09 16.55 -53.08
N LEU A 407 5.73 15.90 -52.13
CA LEU A 407 6.09 16.46 -50.83
C LEU A 407 7.61 16.46 -50.64
N HIS A 408 8.15 17.58 -50.18
CA HIS A 408 9.51 17.67 -49.65
C HIS A 408 9.45 17.55 -48.13
N ALA A 409 10.13 16.54 -47.59
CA ALA A 409 10.26 16.31 -46.16
C ALA A 409 11.67 16.65 -45.70
N GLY A 410 11.80 17.35 -44.58
CA GLY A 410 13.08 17.67 -43.95
C GLY A 410 13.06 17.28 -42.48
N LEU A 411 14.18 16.76 -41.97
CA LEU A 411 14.36 16.44 -40.56
C LEU A 411 15.68 17.03 -40.07
N ARG A 412 15.64 17.73 -38.94
CA ARG A 412 16.80 18.26 -38.21
C ARG A 412 16.84 17.68 -36.81
N ALA A 413 18.04 17.38 -36.30
CA ALA A 413 18.23 16.89 -34.94
C ALA A 413 19.32 17.65 -34.18
N THR A 414 19.15 17.83 -32.87
CA THR A 414 20.21 18.29 -31.95
C THR A 414 20.49 17.22 -30.91
N ASN A 415 21.75 17.04 -30.53
CA ASN A 415 22.21 15.96 -29.65
C ASN A 415 21.93 14.53 -30.19
N ALA A 416 21.71 14.42 -31.50
CA ALA A 416 21.62 13.17 -32.26
C ALA A 416 22.15 13.40 -33.69
N LYS A 417 22.62 12.33 -34.35
CA LYS A 417 23.11 12.36 -35.74
C LYS A 417 22.52 11.23 -36.59
N PHE A 418 22.40 11.45 -37.90
CA PHE A 418 21.87 10.45 -38.85
C PHE A 418 22.97 9.50 -39.34
N LEU A 419 22.69 8.20 -39.33
CA LEU A 419 23.66 7.17 -39.77
C LEU A 419 23.74 7.02 -41.30
N THR A 420 22.86 7.67 -42.06
CA THR A 420 22.78 7.60 -43.52
C THR A 420 23.55 8.72 -44.23
N SER A 421 24.09 9.71 -43.52
CA SER A 421 24.86 10.82 -44.08
C SER A 421 26.36 10.50 -44.04
N GLN A 422 27.06 10.66 -45.17
CA GLN A 422 28.52 10.49 -45.26
C GLN A 422 29.30 11.63 -44.56
N THR A 423 28.61 12.68 -44.11
CA THR A 423 29.18 13.98 -43.67
C THR A 423 28.86 14.35 -42.21
N ASN A 424 28.43 13.42 -41.35
CA ASN A 424 28.00 13.70 -39.96
C ASN A 424 26.91 14.80 -39.88
N GLU A 425 26.05 14.91 -40.90
CA GLU A 425 25.04 15.97 -40.96
C GLU A 425 23.93 15.77 -39.92
N GLN A 426 23.49 16.89 -39.34
CA GLN A 426 22.38 16.98 -38.40
C GLN A 426 21.04 17.32 -39.09
N ALA A 427 21.00 17.29 -40.42
CA ALA A 427 19.81 17.50 -41.22
C ALA A 427 19.78 16.55 -42.43
N ILE A 428 18.58 16.12 -42.84
CA ILE A 428 18.37 15.26 -44.02
C ILE A 428 17.05 15.62 -44.72
N GLY A 429 17.01 15.50 -46.05
CA GLY A 429 15.84 15.83 -46.88
C GLY A 429 15.44 14.69 -47.81
N TYR A 430 14.13 14.56 -48.06
CA TYR A 430 13.53 13.56 -48.94
C TYR A 430 12.45 14.21 -49.83
N SER A 431 12.21 13.63 -51.01
CA SER A 431 11.04 13.95 -51.84
C SER A 431 10.18 12.69 -52.01
N ILE A 432 8.87 12.80 -51.78
CA ILE A 432 7.94 11.67 -51.85
C ILE A 432 6.63 12.07 -52.52
N VAL A 433 6.12 11.23 -53.42
CA VAL A 433 4.76 11.37 -53.98
C VAL A 433 3.80 10.58 -53.11
N LEU A 434 2.82 11.26 -52.50
CA LEU A 434 1.81 10.65 -51.64
C LEU A 434 0.42 10.76 -52.28
N ARG A 435 -0.14 9.60 -52.65
CA ARG A 435 -1.46 9.49 -53.29
C ARG A 435 -2.60 9.95 -52.36
N PRO A 436 -3.78 10.30 -52.91
CA PRO A 436 -4.97 10.69 -52.14
C PRO A 436 -5.30 9.69 -51.03
N SER A 437 -5.63 10.17 -49.84
CA SER A 437 -6.03 9.34 -48.69
C SER A 437 -5.04 8.23 -48.31
N LYS A 438 -3.76 8.33 -48.70
CA LYS A 438 -2.71 7.35 -48.37
C LYS A 438 -1.76 7.85 -47.29
N ARG A 439 -1.07 6.88 -46.67
CA ARG A 439 -0.02 7.07 -45.67
C ARG A 439 1.30 6.51 -46.17
N ALA A 440 2.41 7.13 -45.78
CA ALA A 440 3.76 6.62 -46.00
C ALA A 440 4.58 6.76 -44.72
N ALA A 441 5.43 5.79 -44.42
CA ALA A 441 6.37 5.86 -43.30
C ALA A 441 7.76 6.21 -43.82
N LEU A 442 8.38 7.24 -43.24
CA LEU A 442 9.79 7.56 -43.43
C LEU A 442 10.56 7.17 -42.18
N THR A 443 11.64 6.43 -42.32
CA THR A 443 12.44 5.93 -41.20
C THR A 443 13.85 6.49 -41.26
N PHE A 444 14.32 7.04 -40.15
CA PHE A 444 15.59 7.73 -40.00
C PHE A 444 16.45 7.01 -38.95
N PRO A 445 17.53 6.33 -39.34
CA PRO A 445 18.44 5.75 -38.37
C PRO A 445 19.27 6.85 -37.69
N VAL A 446 19.10 7.00 -36.40
CA VAL A 446 19.74 8.03 -35.56
C VAL A 446 20.56 7.42 -34.44
N THR A 447 21.62 8.09 -34.02
CA THR A 447 22.39 7.74 -32.81
C THR A 447 22.62 8.97 -31.93
N THR A 448 22.69 8.77 -30.61
CA THR A 448 22.85 9.83 -29.61
C THR A 448 24.30 10.34 -29.53
N ILE A 449 24.47 11.61 -29.13
CA ILE A 449 25.80 12.24 -29.01
C ILE A 449 26.22 12.41 -27.54
N HIS A 450 25.33 12.93 -26.68
CA HIS A 450 25.54 13.09 -25.24
C HIS A 450 24.26 12.75 -24.46
N SER A 451 24.39 12.49 -23.15
CA SER A 451 23.23 12.50 -22.24
C SER A 451 22.63 13.91 -22.12
N GLY A 452 21.36 14.00 -21.75
CA GLY A 452 20.60 15.27 -21.69
C GLY A 452 19.32 15.20 -22.50
N THR A 453 19.09 16.16 -23.39
CA THR A 453 17.88 16.20 -24.24
C THR A 453 18.25 16.17 -25.71
N ALA A 454 17.66 15.25 -26.47
CA ALA A 454 17.70 15.26 -27.93
C ALA A 454 16.44 15.94 -28.46
N ARG A 455 16.58 16.81 -29.47
CA ARG A 455 15.44 17.48 -30.12
C ARG A 455 15.40 17.11 -31.58
N PHE A 456 14.20 16.90 -32.10
CA PHE A 456 13.95 16.59 -33.50
C PHE A 456 12.90 17.53 -34.05
N GLN A 457 13.19 18.13 -35.19
CA GLN A 457 12.30 19.04 -35.90
C GLN A 457 12.06 18.47 -37.29
N PHE A 458 10.82 18.11 -37.57
CA PHE A 458 10.42 17.58 -38.87
C PHE A 458 9.52 18.59 -39.57
N ILE A 459 9.70 18.75 -40.87
CA ILE A 459 8.89 19.60 -41.73
C ILE A 459 8.49 18.83 -42.98
N ILE A 460 7.25 19.04 -43.44
CA ILE A 460 6.81 18.62 -44.76
C ILE A 460 6.14 19.77 -45.47
N ILE A 461 6.46 19.94 -46.74
CA ILE A 461 5.85 20.93 -47.63
C ILE A 461 5.51 20.30 -48.96
N THR A 462 4.43 20.76 -49.57
CA THR A 462 4.15 20.52 -50.99
C THR A 462 5.21 21.17 -51.86
N ALA A 463 5.67 20.47 -52.90
CA ALA A 463 6.53 21.03 -53.93
C ALA A 463 5.77 22.14 -54.67
N LYS A 464 6.40 23.31 -54.83
CA LYS A 464 5.79 24.44 -55.55
C LYS A 464 5.62 24.08 -57.03
N ASN A 465 4.38 24.16 -57.53
CA ASN A 465 4.04 24.30 -58.95
C ASN A 465 3.00 25.43 -59.09
N GLU A 466 3.01 26.14 -60.22
CA GLU A 466 2.23 27.36 -60.49
C GLU A 466 0.70 27.22 -60.36
N THR A 467 0.19 25.99 -60.20
CA THR A 467 -1.25 25.65 -60.17
C THR A 467 -1.72 24.90 -58.91
N CYS A 468 -0.88 24.70 -57.87
CA CYS A 468 -1.25 23.88 -56.70
C CYS A 468 -1.37 24.67 -55.38
N VAL A 469 -2.39 24.32 -54.58
CA VAL A 469 -2.56 24.76 -53.19
C VAL A 469 -1.37 24.28 -52.34
N SER A 470 -0.70 25.21 -51.64
CA SER A 470 0.44 24.87 -50.79
C SER A 470 -0.02 24.41 -49.41
N PHE A 471 0.25 23.14 -49.09
CA PHE A 471 0.11 22.57 -47.75
C PHE A 471 1.48 22.36 -47.11
N GLY A 472 1.54 22.50 -45.78
CA GLY A 472 2.71 22.16 -44.99
C GLY A 472 2.36 21.86 -43.55
N ASP A 473 3.18 21.04 -42.91
CA ASP A 473 3.12 20.72 -41.48
C ASP A 473 4.55 20.70 -40.94
N ALA A 474 4.73 21.08 -39.68
CA ALA A 474 6.00 20.99 -38.98
C ALA A 474 5.79 20.62 -37.52
N VAL A 475 6.65 19.76 -36.97
CA VAL A 475 6.53 19.25 -35.61
C VAL A 475 7.90 19.25 -34.92
N GLU A 476 7.93 19.69 -33.66
CA GLU A 476 9.10 19.55 -32.79
C GLU A 476 8.80 18.56 -31.66
N LEU A 477 9.76 17.71 -31.35
CA LEU A 477 9.71 16.81 -30.20
C LEU A 477 11.07 16.75 -29.49
N SER A 478 11.01 16.52 -28.18
CA SER A 478 12.18 16.40 -27.32
C SER A 478 12.15 15.06 -26.59
N LEU A 479 13.28 14.35 -26.56
CA LEU A 479 13.44 13.06 -25.88
C LEU A 479 14.57 13.15 -24.83
N PRO A 480 14.38 12.59 -23.62
CA PRO A 480 15.47 12.44 -22.68
C PRO A 480 16.49 11.41 -23.17
N VAL A 481 17.78 11.71 -23.00
CA VAL A 481 18.90 10.82 -23.26
C VAL A 481 19.60 10.51 -21.93
N PHE A 482 19.41 9.31 -21.40
CA PHE A 482 19.97 8.88 -20.12
C PHE A 482 21.40 8.32 -20.26
N THR A 483 22.14 8.32 -19.16
CA THR A 483 23.37 7.54 -19.04
C THR A 483 23.01 6.09 -18.69
N PRO A 484 23.49 5.07 -19.41
CA PRO A 484 23.17 3.67 -19.10
C PRO A 484 23.96 3.12 -17.89
N ALA A 485 24.64 3.99 -17.14
CA ALA A 485 25.35 3.64 -15.93
C ALA A 485 24.44 3.76 -14.70
N THR A 486 24.61 2.82 -13.76
CA THR A 486 23.93 2.85 -12.46
C THR A 486 24.89 3.37 -11.39
N SER A 487 24.36 3.89 -10.27
CA SER A 487 25.18 4.30 -9.13
C SER A 487 25.71 3.10 -8.36
N GLU A 488 26.91 3.24 -7.82
CA GLU A 488 27.53 2.30 -6.88
C GLU A 488 27.85 3.05 -5.59
N ALA A 489 27.54 2.43 -4.46
CA ALA A 489 27.80 3.00 -3.15
C ALA A 489 28.65 2.04 -2.32
N PHE A 490 29.52 2.60 -1.49
CA PHE A 490 30.33 1.89 -0.52
C PHE A 490 30.31 2.70 0.77
N ALA A 491 30.17 2.04 1.91
CA ALA A 491 30.24 2.72 3.19
C ALA A 491 31.03 1.92 4.22
N THR A 492 31.69 2.64 5.09
CA THR A 492 32.36 2.13 6.28
C THR A 492 31.88 2.91 7.49
N TYR A 493 31.73 2.20 8.59
CA TYR A 493 31.27 2.75 9.85
C TYR A 493 32.27 2.40 10.93
N GLY A 494 32.42 3.31 11.88
CA GLY A 494 33.27 3.07 13.03
C GLY A 494 32.94 4.02 14.17
N ASP A 495 33.67 3.83 15.25
CA ASP A 495 33.65 4.69 16.41
C ASP A 495 35.07 4.94 16.90
N VAL A 496 35.26 6.07 17.57
CA VAL A 496 36.55 6.63 17.93
C VAL A 496 36.51 7.04 19.39
N TYR A 497 37.36 6.40 20.18
CA TYR A 497 37.64 6.80 21.56
C TYR A 497 39.00 7.51 21.67
N GLU A 498 40.03 7.00 20.96
CA GLU A 498 41.37 7.63 20.82
C GLU A 498 41.39 8.77 19.78
N GLU A 499 42.49 9.53 19.64
CA GLU A 499 42.45 10.84 18.96
C GLU A 499 42.28 10.81 17.43
N ILE A 500 42.78 9.82 16.68
CA ILE A 500 42.86 9.90 15.19
C ILE A 500 42.41 8.61 14.50
N VAL A 501 41.65 8.76 13.41
CA VAL A 501 41.34 7.73 12.43
C VAL A 501 41.93 8.10 11.08
N LEU A 502 42.61 7.13 10.46
CA LEU A 502 43.09 7.22 9.08
C LEU A 502 42.37 6.15 8.26
N GLN A 503 41.58 6.60 7.27
CA GLN A 503 40.84 5.73 6.36
C GLN A 503 41.32 5.96 4.92
N SER A 504 41.99 4.96 4.34
CA SER A 504 42.40 5.04 2.93
C SER A 504 41.19 4.83 2.02
N ILE A 505 41.02 5.72 1.04
CA ILE A 505 40.00 5.70 0.01
C ILE A 505 40.68 5.35 -1.32
N LYS A 506 40.31 4.19 -1.87
CA LYS A 506 40.71 3.82 -3.23
C LYS A 506 39.88 4.62 -4.23
N THR A 507 40.53 5.51 -4.96
CA THR A 507 39.88 6.34 -5.96
C THR A 507 39.33 5.46 -7.09
N PRO A 508 38.03 5.59 -7.44
CA PRO A 508 37.43 4.79 -8.49
C PRO A 508 37.92 5.26 -9.87
N ASN A 509 38.23 4.30 -10.75
CA ASN A 509 38.65 4.57 -12.13
C ASN A 509 37.44 4.65 -13.06
N ASN A 510 37.52 5.44 -14.13
CA ASN A 510 36.48 5.55 -15.17
C ASN A 510 35.09 5.85 -14.58
N VAL A 511 34.97 6.96 -13.84
CA VAL A 511 33.70 7.47 -13.29
C VAL A 511 33.35 8.81 -13.91
N LEU A 512 32.08 9.21 -13.82
CA LEU A 512 31.61 10.54 -14.24
C LEU A 512 31.99 11.59 -13.18
N PRO A 513 32.91 12.54 -13.45
CA PRO A 513 33.40 13.48 -12.42
C PRO A 513 32.32 14.41 -11.84
N GLN A 514 31.26 14.65 -12.61
CA GLN A 514 30.10 15.45 -12.20
C GLN A 514 29.11 14.68 -11.30
N PHE A 515 29.32 13.38 -11.05
CA PHE A 515 28.43 12.54 -10.26
C PHE A 515 29.19 11.82 -9.15
N GLY A 516 28.67 11.90 -7.94
CA GLY A 516 29.22 11.21 -6.78
C GLY A 516 29.98 12.10 -5.79
N GLU A 517 30.20 11.57 -4.60
CA GLU A 517 30.83 12.25 -3.47
C GLU A 517 31.33 11.24 -2.43
N VAL A 518 32.23 11.69 -1.56
CA VAL A 518 32.51 11.06 -0.27
C VAL A 518 31.78 11.87 0.81
N SER A 519 30.81 11.25 1.48
CA SER A 519 30.09 11.83 2.61
C SER A 519 30.64 11.29 3.93
N ILE A 520 30.94 12.20 4.85
CA ILE A 520 31.38 11.89 6.21
C ILE A 520 30.31 12.39 7.17
N THR A 521 29.54 11.46 7.72
CA THR A 521 28.55 11.75 8.76
C THR A 521 29.12 11.37 10.12
N THR A 522 28.95 12.24 11.11
CA THR A 522 29.37 11.99 12.50
C THR A 522 28.20 12.13 13.47
N SER A 523 28.31 11.50 14.64
CA SER A 523 27.40 11.70 15.78
C SER A 523 28.13 11.50 17.10
N SER A 524 27.56 12.03 18.20
CA SER A 524 28.06 11.83 19.57
C SER A 524 27.43 10.62 20.29
N THR A 525 26.51 9.91 19.65
CA THR A 525 25.82 8.74 20.21
C THR A 525 25.39 7.78 19.11
N ALA A 526 25.39 6.47 19.42
CA ALA A 526 24.78 5.41 18.61
C ALA A 526 23.28 5.21 18.93
N LEU A 527 22.74 5.90 19.94
CA LEU A 527 21.41 5.69 20.50
C LEU A 527 20.36 6.68 19.96
N ALA A 528 20.43 7.03 18.68
CA ALA A 528 19.46 7.95 18.08
C ALA A 528 18.01 7.44 18.27
N SER A 529 17.13 8.31 18.79
CA SER A 529 15.67 8.12 18.88
C SER A 529 15.20 6.97 19.78
N LEU A 530 15.52 7.01 21.08
CA LEU A 530 14.98 6.08 22.10
C LEU A 530 13.61 6.50 22.66
N THR A 531 13.21 7.75 22.46
CA THR A 531 12.02 8.36 23.08
C THR A 531 10.72 7.65 22.67
N ASP A 532 10.54 7.42 21.37
CA ASP A 532 9.32 6.80 20.82
C ASP A 532 9.08 5.37 21.34
N ALA A 533 10.14 4.57 21.50
CA ALA A 533 10.04 3.20 22.03
C ALA A 533 9.54 3.19 23.47
N ILE A 534 9.92 4.21 24.25
CA ILE A 534 9.52 4.36 25.65
C ILE A 534 8.09 4.89 25.74
N VAL A 535 7.74 5.90 24.92
CA VAL A 535 6.36 6.37 24.78
C VAL A 535 5.44 5.21 24.39
N SER A 536 5.86 4.38 23.43
CA SER A 536 5.11 3.20 22.99
C SER A 536 4.83 2.22 24.13
N LEU A 537 5.83 1.90 24.96
CA LEU A 537 5.63 1.04 26.15
C LEU A 537 4.72 1.70 27.19
N TYR A 538 4.87 3.01 27.41
CA TYR A 538 4.08 3.75 28.39
C TYR A 538 2.60 3.83 28.00
N THR A 539 2.31 4.20 26.75
CA THR A 539 0.94 4.38 26.23
C THR A 539 0.25 3.07 25.86
N TYR A 540 0.91 1.92 25.97
CA TYR A 540 0.33 0.63 25.61
C TYR A 540 -0.91 0.31 26.49
N PRO A 541 -2.11 0.14 25.89
CA PRO A 541 -3.36 0.20 26.63
C PRO A 541 -3.71 -1.09 27.38
N TYR A 542 -3.13 -2.22 26.97
CA TYR A 542 -3.43 -3.52 27.54
C TYR A 542 -2.52 -3.83 28.74
N GLU A 543 -3.03 -4.60 29.69
CA GLU A 543 -2.42 -4.81 31.00
C GLU A 543 -2.26 -6.29 31.37
N CYS A 544 -1.90 -7.17 30.43
CA CYS A 544 -1.50 -8.52 30.79
C CYS A 544 -0.17 -8.51 31.58
N THR A 545 0.14 -9.59 32.30
CA THR A 545 1.32 -9.68 33.18
C THR A 545 2.62 -9.40 32.43
N GLU A 546 2.73 -9.89 31.20
CA GLU A 546 3.85 -9.61 30.29
C GLU A 546 4.01 -8.11 30.01
N GLN A 547 2.91 -7.43 29.70
CA GLN A 547 2.90 -6.01 29.30
C GLN A 547 3.25 -5.13 30.50
N LEU A 548 2.66 -5.42 31.67
CA LEU A 548 2.96 -4.72 32.92
C LEU A 548 4.45 -4.86 33.28
N SER A 549 4.98 -6.08 33.26
CA SER A 549 6.38 -6.33 33.59
C SER A 549 7.35 -5.81 32.52
N SER A 550 7.03 -5.86 31.23
CA SER A 550 7.84 -5.27 30.14
C SER A 550 7.88 -3.75 30.22
N ARG A 551 6.76 -3.09 30.53
CA ARG A 551 6.71 -1.63 30.75
C ARG A 551 7.58 -1.23 31.93
N LEU A 552 7.42 -1.90 33.07
CA LEU A 552 8.25 -1.68 34.26
C LEU A 552 9.73 -1.91 33.97
N LEU A 553 10.08 -3.03 33.30
CA LEU A 553 11.44 -3.39 32.96
C LEU A 553 12.09 -2.38 32.01
N GLY A 554 11.39 -1.97 30.94
CA GLY A 554 11.90 -1.00 29.96
C GLY A 554 12.10 0.40 30.54
N LEU A 555 11.10 0.92 31.26
CA LEU A 555 11.18 2.25 31.89
C LEU A 555 12.26 2.31 32.97
N GLN A 556 12.38 1.25 33.77
CA GLN A 556 13.36 1.21 34.85
C GLN A 556 14.80 1.08 34.33
N SER A 557 15.00 0.35 33.22
CA SER A 557 16.32 0.26 32.60
C SER A 557 16.81 1.63 32.15
N LEU A 558 15.98 2.43 31.47
CA LEU A 558 16.41 3.70 30.87
C LEU A 558 16.16 4.94 31.74
N TRP A 559 15.79 4.78 33.02
CA TRP A 559 15.46 5.91 33.91
C TRP A 559 16.53 7.02 33.91
N ASN A 560 17.81 6.63 33.91
CA ASN A 560 18.93 7.58 33.89
C ASN A 560 19.18 8.19 32.50
N VAL A 561 18.98 7.40 31.44
CA VAL A 561 19.13 7.83 30.04
C VAL A 561 18.04 8.85 29.69
N LEU A 562 16.80 8.61 30.14
CA LEU A 562 15.65 9.50 29.93
C LEU A 562 15.86 10.89 30.54
N GLN A 563 16.43 10.95 31.74
CA GLN A 563 16.79 12.21 32.38
C GLN A 563 17.89 12.94 31.61
N ALA A 564 18.87 12.20 31.07
CA ALA A 564 20.00 12.76 30.36
C ALA A 564 19.65 13.41 29.00
N PHE A 565 18.55 13.00 28.35
CA PHE A 565 18.15 13.49 27.03
C PHE A 565 16.94 14.46 27.05
N HIS A 566 16.39 14.82 28.21
CA HIS A 566 15.29 15.80 28.37
C HIS A 566 14.11 15.63 27.38
N CYS A 567 13.49 14.45 27.36
CA CYS A 567 12.39 14.13 26.42
C CYS A 567 11.11 14.91 26.74
N LYS A 568 10.68 15.82 25.85
CA LYS A 568 9.49 16.67 26.01
C LYS A 568 8.14 15.91 25.99
N GLU A 569 8.11 14.71 25.42
CA GLU A 569 6.88 13.93 25.20
C GLU A 569 6.54 12.98 26.36
N LEU A 570 7.41 12.85 27.36
CA LEU A 570 7.14 12.02 28.52
C LEU A 570 6.31 12.79 29.56
N PRO A 571 5.36 12.12 30.24
CA PRO A 571 4.66 12.71 31.39
C PRO A 571 5.63 13.09 32.50
N ASP A 572 5.18 13.99 33.38
CA ASP A 572 5.93 14.33 34.59
C ASP A 572 6.29 13.09 35.41
N ILE A 573 7.47 13.14 36.04
CA ILE A 573 8.04 12.03 36.83
C ILE A 573 7.06 11.53 37.89
N SER A 574 6.29 12.42 38.52
CA SER A 574 5.28 12.05 39.52
C SER A 574 4.18 11.15 38.94
N VAL A 575 3.69 11.47 37.74
CA VAL A 575 2.65 10.70 37.02
C VAL A 575 3.18 9.33 36.61
N LEU A 576 4.42 9.29 36.11
CA LEU A 576 5.12 8.05 35.78
C LEU A 576 5.26 7.15 37.02
N THR A 577 5.72 7.69 38.14
CA THR A 577 5.88 6.96 39.41
C THR A 577 4.56 6.34 39.88
N THR A 578 3.45 7.11 39.92
CA THR A 578 2.14 6.58 40.33
C THR A 578 1.66 5.44 39.43
N ARG A 579 1.89 5.54 38.12
CA ARG A 579 1.52 4.47 37.18
C ARG A 579 2.31 3.19 37.45
N LEU A 580 3.62 3.30 37.68
CA LEU A 580 4.50 2.15 37.94
C LEU A 580 4.18 1.48 39.29
N GLU A 581 3.86 2.25 40.33
CA GLU A 581 3.38 1.70 41.61
C GLU A 581 2.07 0.91 41.45
N SER A 582 1.14 1.42 40.64
CA SER A 582 -0.08 0.70 40.28
C SER A 582 0.23 -0.63 39.57
N ASP A 583 1.19 -0.64 38.65
CA ASP A 583 1.59 -1.86 37.92
C ASP A 583 2.18 -2.92 38.85
N ILE A 584 3.06 -2.51 39.79
CA ILE A 584 3.64 -3.41 40.81
C ILE A 584 2.53 -4.02 41.69
N ASN A 585 1.55 -3.21 42.09
CA ASN A 585 0.42 -3.68 42.88
C ASN A 585 -0.46 -4.67 42.11
N LYS A 586 -0.70 -4.45 40.81
CA LYS A 586 -1.40 -5.42 39.94
C LYS A 586 -0.64 -6.73 39.82
N LEU A 587 0.69 -6.68 39.62
CA LEU A 587 1.52 -7.88 39.58
C LEU A 587 1.43 -8.65 40.90
N LYS A 588 1.52 -7.97 42.05
CA LYS A 588 1.35 -8.59 43.38
C LYS A 588 0.03 -9.35 43.49
N GLY A 589 -1.07 -8.77 43.00
CA GLY A 589 -2.39 -9.40 43.00
C GLY A 589 -2.51 -10.63 42.07
N ARG A 590 -1.56 -10.84 41.15
CA ARG A 590 -1.54 -11.96 40.19
C ARG A 590 -0.55 -13.07 40.55
N GLN A 591 0.13 -12.96 41.69
CA GLN A 591 1.06 -14.00 42.15
C GLN A 591 0.30 -15.22 42.70
N TYR A 592 0.71 -16.42 42.29
CA TYR A 592 0.22 -17.69 42.82
C TYR A 592 0.85 -18.01 44.17
N SER A 593 0.27 -18.97 44.89
CA SER A 593 0.78 -19.44 46.19
C SER A 593 2.18 -20.05 46.10
N ASN A 594 2.49 -20.77 45.01
CA ASN A 594 3.82 -21.30 44.70
C ASN A 594 4.83 -20.22 44.24
N GLY A 595 4.39 -18.97 44.08
CA GLY A 595 5.24 -17.83 43.75
C GLY A 595 5.34 -17.47 42.27
N GLY A 596 4.77 -18.30 41.39
CA GLY A 596 4.68 -18.04 39.95
C GLY A 596 3.58 -17.04 39.57
N PHE A 597 3.46 -16.73 38.28
CA PHE A 597 2.50 -15.77 37.72
C PHE A 597 1.81 -16.32 36.47
N GLY A 598 0.54 -15.95 36.27
CA GLY A 598 -0.21 -16.18 35.04
C GLY A 598 -0.36 -14.91 34.21
N TYR A 599 -0.94 -15.03 33.00
CA TYR A 599 -1.11 -13.91 32.06
C TYR A 599 -2.05 -12.80 32.55
N TRP A 600 -3.13 -13.12 33.27
CA TRP A 600 -4.21 -12.17 33.56
C TRP A 600 -4.63 -12.12 35.03
N THR A 601 -4.69 -13.28 35.69
CA THR A 601 -5.16 -13.44 37.06
C THR A 601 -4.53 -14.70 37.65
N ASN A 602 -4.54 -14.82 38.98
CA ASN A 602 -4.22 -16.06 39.70
C ASN A 602 -5.44 -16.94 40.00
N GLN A 603 -6.66 -16.53 39.60
CA GLN A 603 -7.92 -17.19 39.96
C GLN A 603 -8.44 -18.18 38.91
N ASN A 604 -8.26 -17.89 37.62
CA ASN A 604 -8.90 -18.64 36.52
C ASN A 604 -7.97 -19.65 35.82
N ASN A 605 -6.66 -19.59 36.08
CA ASN A 605 -5.70 -20.53 35.52
C ASN A 605 -5.24 -21.48 36.63
N SER A 606 -5.26 -22.79 36.38
CA SER A 606 -4.90 -23.79 37.40
C SER A 606 -3.40 -23.83 37.70
N HIS A 607 -2.56 -23.23 36.85
CA HIS A 607 -1.11 -23.25 36.98
C HIS A 607 -0.48 -21.89 36.59
N ALA A 608 0.66 -21.58 37.20
CA ALA A 608 1.50 -20.46 36.80
C ALA A 608 2.17 -20.74 35.45
N ASP A 609 2.37 -19.70 34.65
CA ASP A 609 3.11 -19.78 33.39
C ASP A 609 4.62 -19.60 33.67
N PRO A 610 5.49 -20.54 33.28
CA PRO A 610 6.92 -20.47 33.60
C PRO A 610 7.60 -19.22 33.02
N TYR A 611 7.28 -18.85 31.79
CA TYR A 611 7.90 -17.71 31.14
C TYR A 611 7.47 -16.40 31.80
N MET A 612 6.18 -16.21 32.04
CA MET A 612 5.65 -15.05 32.77
C MET A 612 6.30 -14.95 34.15
N SER A 613 6.45 -16.08 34.84
CA SER A 613 7.05 -16.12 36.17
C SER A 613 8.51 -15.67 36.17
N ILE A 614 9.31 -16.14 35.21
CA ILE A 614 10.70 -15.74 35.05
C ILE A 614 10.80 -14.26 34.62
N HIS A 615 9.94 -13.81 33.70
CA HIS A 615 9.96 -12.43 33.21
C HIS A 615 9.53 -11.41 34.28
N VAL A 616 8.52 -11.70 35.10
CA VAL A 616 8.18 -10.89 36.27
C VAL A 616 9.34 -10.89 37.27
N ALA A 617 9.95 -12.05 37.56
CA ALA A 617 11.10 -12.11 38.45
C ALA A 617 12.30 -11.28 37.95
N HIS A 618 12.51 -11.23 36.62
CA HIS A 618 13.53 -10.38 35.99
C HIS A 618 13.23 -8.89 36.22
N CYS A 619 11.99 -8.47 35.96
CA CYS A 619 11.52 -7.11 36.25
C CYS A 619 11.76 -6.72 37.71
N LEU A 620 11.36 -7.57 38.66
CA LEU A 620 11.58 -7.33 40.09
C LEU A 620 13.08 -7.22 40.43
N ALA A 621 13.95 -8.00 39.77
CA ALA A 621 15.40 -7.96 40.01
C ALA A 621 15.98 -6.60 39.62
N VAL A 622 15.55 -6.05 38.48
CA VAL A 622 15.99 -4.73 38.00
C VAL A 622 15.52 -3.62 38.93
N ILE A 623 14.26 -3.68 39.39
CA ILE A 623 13.71 -2.70 40.34
C ILE A 623 14.50 -2.71 41.67
N VAL A 624 14.70 -3.89 42.25
CA VAL A 624 15.43 -4.06 43.52
C VAL A 624 16.88 -3.57 43.39
N ASN A 625 17.55 -3.87 42.28
CA ASN A 625 18.96 -3.47 42.08
C ASN A 625 19.13 -1.96 41.89
N LYS A 626 18.21 -1.29 41.19
CA LYS A 626 18.28 0.16 40.92
C LYS A 626 17.73 1.00 42.10
N LYS A 627 17.01 0.40 43.06
CA LYS A 627 16.50 1.02 44.30
C LYS A 627 15.59 2.25 44.10
N VAL A 628 14.85 2.30 42.99
CA VAL A 628 13.97 3.44 42.64
C VAL A 628 12.56 3.29 43.23
N PHE A 629 12.03 2.05 43.28
CA PHE A 629 10.67 1.75 43.76
C PHE A 629 10.68 0.70 44.88
N TYR A 630 9.66 0.75 45.74
CA TYR A 630 9.42 -0.27 46.74
C TYR A 630 8.78 -1.52 46.13
N VAL A 631 9.34 -2.69 46.43
CA VAL A 631 8.78 -4.01 46.09
C VAL A 631 8.64 -4.81 47.37
N ASP A 632 7.49 -5.48 47.53
CA ASP A 632 7.25 -6.36 48.67
C ASP A 632 8.28 -7.50 48.70
N VAL A 633 9.05 -7.58 49.78
CA VAL A 633 10.11 -8.58 49.98
C VAL A 633 9.55 -10.01 49.90
N ASN A 634 8.31 -10.25 50.34
CA ASN A 634 7.70 -11.57 50.28
C ASN A 634 7.36 -11.97 48.83
N MET A 635 6.98 -11.01 47.99
CA MET A 635 6.74 -11.25 46.56
C MET A 635 8.02 -11.75 45.89
N VAL A 636 9.14 -11.05 46.13
CA VAL A 636 10.46 -11.42 45.60
C VAL A 636 10.91 -12.80 46.09
N LYS A 637 10.79 -13.06 47.41
CA LYS A 637 11.17 -14.35 48.01
C LYS A 637 10.41 -15.52 47.38
N LYS A 638 9.09 -15.37 47.17
CA LYS A 638 8.26 -16.40 46.52
C LYS A 638 8.63 -16.61 45.06
N SER A 639 8.89 -15.53 44.30
CA SER A 639 9.35 -15.65 42.91
C SER A 639 10.70 -16.36 42.81
N LEU A 640 11.65 -16.04 43.68
CA LEU A 640 12.94 -16.74 43.75
C LEU A 640 12.75 -18.22 44.06
N LYS A 641 11.84 -18.57 44.97
CA LYS A 641 11.56 -19.97 45.29
C LYS A 641 10.97 -20.73 44.11
N TYR A 642 10.08 -20.11 43.33
CA TYR A 642 9.55 -20.67 42.09
C TYR A 642 10.68 -20.91 41.07
N LEU A 643 11.59 -19.94 40.90
CA LEU A 643 12.72 -20.04 39.97
C LEU A 643 13.76 -21.10 40.39
N GLU A 644 13.96 -21.34 41.69
CA GLU A 644 14.80 -22.44 42.20
C GLU A 644 14.24 -23.81 41.80
N ASN A 645 12.91 -23.93 41.75
CA ASN A 645 12.19 -25.15 41.43
C ASN A 645 11.76 -25.23 39.95
N ILE A 646 12.25 -24.34 39.08
CA ILE A 646 11.70 -24.11 37.73
C ILE A 646 11.58 -25.38 36.88
N GLU A 647 12.53 -26.29 36.97
CA GLU A 647 12.49 -27.56 36.22
C GLU A 647 11.31 -28.42 36.67
N SER A 648 11.12 -28.57 37.99
CA SER A 648 9.97 -29.29 38.54
C SER A 648 8.63 -28.58 38.29
N GLU A 649 8.60 -27.25 38.30
CA GLU A 649 7.39 -26.47 37.99
C GLU A 649 7.00 -26.65 36.52
N ILE A 650 7.97 -26.73 35.60
CA ILE A 650 7.73 -27.05 34.18
C ILE A 650 7.21 -28.48 34.05
N ASP A 651 7.80 -29.45 34.74
CA ASP A 651 7.42 -30.88 34.64
C ASP A 651 6.01 -31.17 35.13
N GLN A 652 5.50 -30.38 36.08
CA GLN A 652 4.14 -30.53 36.62
C GLN A 652 3.06 -30.02 35.66
N LEU A 653 3.41 -29.25 34.61
CA LEU A 653 2.43 -28.70 33.68
C LEU A 653 1.90 -29.78 32.71
N PRO A 654 0.58 -29.98 32.60
CA PRO A 654 0.01 -31.02 31.73
C PRO A 654 0.40 -30.93 30.25
N TYR A 655 0.71 -29.71 29.79
CA TYR A 655 1.06 -29.40 28.41
C TYR A 655 2.57 -29.36 28.14
N SER A 656 3.44 -29.38 29.17
CA SER A 656 4.89 -29.26 28.96
C SER A 656 5.53 -30.46 28.28
N LYS A 657 4.83 -31.61 28.24
CA LYS A 657 5.24 -32.80 27.48
C LYS A 657 5.28 -32.60 25.96
N TYR A 658 4.61 -31.56 25.45
CA TYR A 658 4.61 -31.19 24.03
C TYR A 658 5.67 -30.16 23.68
N TRP A 659 6.41 -29.66 24.68
CA TRP A 659 7.48 -28.68 24.46
C TRP A 659 8.77 -29.38 24.08
N SER A 660 9.47 -28.81 23.10
CA SER A 660 10.80 -29.25 22.72
C SER A 660 11.78 -29.09 23.88
N GLU A 661 12.83 -29.93 23.88
CA GLU A 661 13.96 -29.76 24.80
C GLU A 661 14.56 -28.35 24.68
N ARG A 662 14.54 -27.76 23.47
CA ARG A 662 14.99 -26.39 23.22
C ARG A 662 14.21 -25.35 24.01
N THR A 663 12.89 -25.41 23.98
CA THR A 663 12.03 -24.48 24.74
C THR A 663 12.28 -24.64 26.25
N ARG A 664 12.33 -25.90 26.72
CA ARG A 664 12.54 -26.21 28.15
C ARG A 664 13.88 -25.71 28.66
N PHE A 665 14.98 -26.00 27.96
CA PHE A 665 16.30 -25.50 28.35
C PHE A 665 16.44 -23.98 28.23
N SER A 666 15.69 -23.34 27.33
CA SER A 666 15.66 -21.88 27.23
C SER A 666 15.00 -21.23 28.45
N LEU A 667 13.89 -21.78 28.95
CA LEU A 667 13.25 -21.34 30.21
C LEU A 667 14.21 -21.50 31.39
N MET A 668 14.86 -22.66 31.52
CA MET A 668 15.83 -22.90 32.60
C MET A 668 17.02 -21.95 32.54
N SER A 669 17.55 -21.69 31.35
CA SER A 669 18.65 -20.74 31.14
C SER A 669 18.26 -19.33 31.54
N TYR A 670 17.04 -18.90 31.19
CA TYR A 670 16.53 -17.59 31.58
C TYR A 670 16.35 -17.49 33.10
N ALA A 671 15.81 -18.53 33.74
CA ALA A 671 15.66 -18.58 35.20
C ALA A 671 17.01 -18.46 35.93
N LEU A 672 18.05 -19.16 35.46
CA LEU A 672 19.40 -19.05 35.99
C LEU A 672 19.96 -17.62 35.84
N TYR A 673 19.76 -17.00 34.67
CA TYR A 673 20.15 -15.60 34.45
C TYR A 673 19.46 -14.64 35.43
N VAL A 674 18.15 -14.80 35.65
CA VAL A 674 17.42 -13.96 36.60
C VAL A 674 17.88 -14.19 38.03
N ARG A 675 18.10 -15.45 38.45
CA ARG A 675 18.65 -15.78 39.78
C ARG A 675 20.04 -15.16 39.99
N ALA A 676 20.87 -15.14 38.95
CA ALA A 676 22.16 -14.48 38.98
C ALA A 676 22.06 -12.94 39.14
N LYS A 677 21.03 -12.29 38.57
CA LYS A 677 20.74 -10.85 38.80
C LYS A 677 20.39 -10.54 40.26
N TYR A 678 19.91 -11.53 41.03
CA TYR A 678 19.74 -11.46 42.49
C TYR A 678 21.00 -11.84 43.28
N ARG A 679 22.15 -11.95 42.61
CA ARG A 679 23.46 -12.31 43.21
C ARG A 679 23.50 -13.73 43.78
N GLN A 680 22.60 -14.63 43.37
CA GLN A 680 22.74 -16.06 43.69
C GLN A 680 23.86 -16.68 42.85
N ASN A 681 24.73 -17.48 43.48
CA ASN A 681 25.78 -18.18 42.76
C ASN A 681 25.23 -19.43 42.07
N VAL A 682 24.89 -19.30 40.78
CA VAL A 682 24.28 -20.36 39.97
C VAL A 682 25.14 -20.77 38.76
N ALA A 683 26.42 -20.37 38.76
CA ALA A 683 27.34 -20.63 37.65
C ALA A 683 27.60 -22.12 37.41
N ASP A 684 27.65 -22.95 38.46
CA ASP A 684 27.84 -24.40 38.31
C ASP A 684 26.58 -25.08 37.76
N GLN A 685 25.39 -24.58 38.12
CA GLN A 685 24.12 -25.04 37.54
C GLN A 685 24.02 -24.68 36.05
N ALA A 686 24.50 -23.48 35.67
CA ALA A 686 24.58 -23.07 34.26
C ALA A 686 25.54 -23.94 33.46
N LEU A 687 26.70 -24.30 34.04
CA LEU A 687 27.66 -25.21 33.41
C LEU A 687 27.05 -26.59 33.19
N GLN A 688 26.41 -27.17 34.21
CA GLN A 688 25.73 -28.47 34.09
C GLN A 688 24.60 -28.43 33.06
N LEU A 689 23.82 -27.35 33.01
CA LEU A 689 22.76 -27.19 32.02
C LEU A 689 23.31 -27.14 30.59
N PHE A 690 24.42 -26.40 30.37
CA PHE A 690 25.09 -26.36 29.07
C PHE A 690 25.62 -27.73 28.66
N GLN A 691 26.28 -28.45 29.57
CA GLN A 691 26.79 -29.80 29.33
C GLN A 691 25.68 -30.82 28.98
N ARG A 692 24.50 -30.68 29.59
CA ARG A 692 23.33 -31.53 29.31
C ARG A 692 22.64 -31.21 27.99
N SER A 693 22.68 -29.96 27.54
CA SER A 693 21.90 -29.47 26.40
C SER A 693 22.70 -29.37 25.10
N GLY A 694 23.93 -28.86 25.16
CA GLY A 694 24.73 -28.54 23.97
C GLY A 694 24.06 -27.50 23.06
N PHE A 695 24.70 -27.18 21.93
CA PHE A 695 24.16 -26.16 21.00
C PHE A 695 22.91 -26.63 20.24
N ASP A 696 22.76 -27.93 19.99
CA ASP A 696 21.62 -28.44 19.19
C ASP A 696 20.28 -28.22 19.90
N LYS A 697 20.29 -28.34 21.23
CA LYS A 697 19.12 -28.20 22.10
C LYS A 697 19.05 -26.84 22.81
N LEU A 698 19.94 -25.90 22.50
CA LEU A 698 19.86 -24.53 23.03
C LEU A 698 19.41 -23.56 21.93
N SER A 699 18.63 -22.57 22.33
CA SER A 699 18.41 -21.39 21.49
C SER A 699 19.58 -20.41 21.66
N LEU A 700 19.79 -19.52 20.68
CA LEU A 700 20.85 -18.51 20.77
C LEU A 700 20.65 -17.57 21.99
N GLU A 701 19.40 -17.18 22.26
CA GLU A 701 19.07 -16.40 23.46
C GLU A 701 19.42 -17.13 24.77
N ALA A 702 19.18 -18.45 24.84
CA ALA A 702 19.55 -19.27 25.99
C ALA A 702 21.06 -19.33 26.20
N SER A 703 21.82 -19.53 25.11
CA SER A 703 23.29 -19.45 25.16
C SER A 703 23.77 -18.07 25.63
N GLY A 704 23.12 -16.98 25.21
CA GLY A 704 23.44 -15.61 25.64
C GLY A 704 23.24 -15.41 27.15
N TRP A 705 22.14 -15.89 27.70
CA TRP A 705 21.91 -15.86 29.15
C TRP A 705 22.91 -16.70 29.93
N LEU A 706 23.20 -17.92 29.49
CA LEU A 706 24.19 -18.78 30.13
C LEU A 706 25.58 -18.15 30.09
N LEU A 707 25.95 -17.52 28.97
CA LEU A 707 27.22 -16.81 28.81
C LEU A 707 27.40 -15.73 29.88
N ILE A 708 26.35 -14.94 30.14
CA ILE A 708 26.36 -13.92 31.20
C ILE A 708 26.53 -14.58 32.58
N VAL A 709 25.77 -15.64 32.88
CA VAL A 709 25.81 -16.33 34.18
C VAL A 709 27.19 -16.93 34.47
N LEU A 710 27.79 -17.58 33.47
CA LEU A 710 29.12 -18.20 33.58
C LEU A 710 30.21 -17.17 33.83
N SER A 711 30.03 -15.92 33.39
CA SER A 711 31.01 -14.84 33.54
C SER A 711 31.16 -14.27 34.96
N ILE A 712 30.19 -14.53 35.87
CA ILE A 712 30.12 -13.89 37.21
C ILE A 712 31.18 -14.41 38.18
N ASN A 713 31.64 -15.66 38.05
CA ASN A 713 32.65 -16.30 38.92
C ASN A 713 33.58 -17.19 38.09
N LYS A 714 34.51 -16.56 37.36
CA LYS A 714 35.40 -17.24 36.41
C LYS A 714 36.31 -18.27 37.11
N ASN A 715 36.45 -19.43 36.48
CA ASN A 715 37.47 -20.43 36.75
C ASN A 715 37.89 -21.09 35.42
N ASN A 716 38.96 -21.88 35.41
CA ASN A 716 39.52 -22.42 34.17
C ASN A 716 38.49 -23.18 33.32
N HIS A 717 37.71 -24.09 33.93
CA HIS A 717 36.67 -24.84 33.20
C HIS A 717 35.53 -23.97 32.65
N LYS A 718 35.15 -22.90 33.33
CA LYS A 718 34.12 -21.96 32.86
C LYS A 718 34.63 -21.07 31.74
N ASN A 719 35.92 -20.70 31.77
CA ASN A 719 36.54 -19.91 30.69
C ASN A 719 36.51 -20.69 29.37
N ASP A 720 36.80 -22.00 29.39
CA ASP A 720 36.74 -22.84 28.18
C ASP A 720 35.33 -22.83 27.55
N ILE A 721 34.28 -22.94 28.38
CA ILE A 721 32.88 -22.91 27.90
C ILE A 721 32.47 -21.51 27.41
N ILE A 722 32.93 -20.45 28.08
CA ILE A 722 32.72 -19.07 27.63
C ILE A 722 33.29 -18.88 26.22
N ASP A 723 34.52 -19.35 25.98
CA ASP A 723 35.18 -19.24 24.68
C ASP A 723 34.49 -20.07 23.60
N ILE A 724 33.98 -21.26 23.96
CA ILE A 724 33.19 -22.12 23.07
C ILE A 724 31.88 -21.43 22.65
N ILE A 725 31.13 -20.85 23.59
CA ILE A 725 29.89 -20.12 23.30
C ILE A 725 30.18 -18.85 22.49
N TYR A 726 31.23 -18.11 22.83
CA TYR A 726 31.60 -16.90 22.09
C TYR A 726 32.01 -17.22 20.65
N THR A 727 32.77 -18.31 20.44
CA THR A 727 33.12 -18.81 19.10
C THR A 727 31.88 -19.25 18.32
N HIS A 728 30.91 -19.89 18.99
CA HIS A 728 29.63 -20.24 18.37
C HIS A 728 28.87 -18.99 17.87
N PHE A 729 28.87 -17.89 18.63
CA PHE A 729 28.26 -16.64 18.19
C PHE A 729 28.96 -16.06 16.96
N LYS A 730 30.30 -16.03 16.94
CA LYS A 730 31.05 -15.58 15.76
C LYS A 730 30.75 -16.42 14.51
N GLY A 731 30.46 -17.71 14.66
CA GLY A 731 30.03 -18.58 13.56
C GLY A 731 28.59 -18.41 13.10
N LYS A 732 27.75 -17.67 13.85
CA LYS A 732 26.30 -17.50 13.59
C LYS A 732 25.90 -16.06 13.24
N VAL A 733 26.76 -15.09 13.52
CA VAL A 733 26.48 -13.67 13.24
C VAL A 733 26.48 -13.40 11.73
N SER A 734 25.51 -12.62 11.29
CA SER A 734 25.45 -12.06 9.94
C SER A 734 25.87 -10.60 10.01
N GLU A 735 27.03 -10.27 9.46
CA GLU A 735 27.59 -8.92 9.49
C GLU A 735 27.53 -8.24 8.11
N THR A 736 27.18 -6.95 8.13
CA THR A 736 27.43 -6.01 7.03
C THR A 736 28.53 -5.02 7.46
N SER A 737 28.82 -4.03 6.62
CA SER A 737 29.70 -2.90 6.99
C SER A 737 29.10 -2.04 8.11
N GLU A 738 27.77 -1.96 8.19
CA GLU A 738 27.05 -1.08 9.13
C GLU A 738 26.50 -1.81 10.36
N THR A 739 25.88 -2.97 10.14
CA THR A 739 25.04 -3.65 11.13
C THR A 739 25.45 -5.11 11.30
N ALA A 740 25.05 -5.69 12.43
CA ALA A 740 25.12 -7.12 12.68
C ALA A 740 23.76 -7.59 13.16
N ASN A 741 23.39 -8.83 12.82
CA ASN A 741 22.20 -9.50 13.34
C ASN A 741 22.41 -11.01 13.39
N PHE A 742 21.55 -11.68 14.16
CA PHE A 742 21.47 -13.13 14.23
C PHE A 742 20.13 -13.58 13.66
N ILE A 743 20.18 -14.59 12.78
CA ILE A 743 18.99 -15.23 12.25
C ILE A 743 18.67 -16.44 13.12
N THR A 744 17.51 -16.39 13.75
CA THR A 744 16.98 -17.48 14.57
C THR A 744 15.77 -18.12 13.91
N SER A 745 15.62 -19.42 14.15
CA SER A 745 14.43 -20.19 13.79
C SER A 745 14.00 -20.98 15.02
N TYR A 746 12.71 -20.94 15.28
CA TYR A 746 12.09 -21.57 16.43
C TYR A 746 10.93 -22.44 15.92
N GLY A 747 10.69 -23.56 16.59
CA GLY A 747 9.49 -24.36 16.36
C GLY A 747 8.23 -23.67 16.89
N ASP A 748 7.07 -24.20 16.53
CA ASP A 748 5.74 -23.70 16.93
C ASP A 748 5.58 -23.53 18.47
N ASP A 749 6.19 -24.43 19.25
CA ASP A 749 6.20 -24.37 20.71
C ASP A 749 7.06 -23.23 21.25
N GLY A 750 8.21 -22.96 20.63
CA GLY A 750 9.06 -21.82 20.97
C GLY A 750 8.34 -20.49 20.77
N GLN A 751 7.46 -20.38 19.77
CA GLN A 751 6.74 -19.14 19.47
C GLN A 751 5.61 -18.85 20.46
N SER A 752 4.89 -19.89 20.86
CA SER A 752 3.77 -19.78 21.81
C SER A 752 4.21 -19.62 23.26
N VAL A 753 5.39 -20.16 23.64
CA VAL A 753 5.85 -20.17 25.04
C VAL A 753 6.86 -19.06 25.35
N MET A 754 7.84 -18.82 24.47
CA MET A 754 8.99 -17.93 24.77
C MET A 754 8.80 -16.48 24.33
N LEU A 755 7.73 -16.18 23.58
CA LEU A 755 7.48 -14.85 22.98
C LEU A 755 8.73 -14.29 22.27
N HIS A 756 9.47 -15.19 21.59
CA HIS A 756 10.78 -14.89 21.03
C HIS A 756 10.70 -13.99 19.79
N SER A 757 11.83 -13.36 19.46
CA SER A 757 12.04 -12.78 18.14
C SER A 757 13.54 -12.63 17.85
N ASN A 758 13.87 -12.32 16.60
CA ASN A 758 15.25 -12.04 16.22
C ASN A 758 15.79 -10.81 16.96
N GLN A 759 15.01 -9.73 17.06
CA GLN A 759 15.41 -8.48 17.71
C GLN A 759 15.65 -8.69 19.21
N ARG A 760 14.81 -9.48 19.87
CA ARG A 760 15.02 -9.87 21.26
C ARG A 760 16.31 -10.68 21.43
N THR A 761 16.58 -11.61 20.51
CA THR A 761 17.85 -12.37 20.53
C THR A 761 19.05 -11.45 20.33
N ASP A 762 19.04 -10.59 19.30
CA ASP A 762 20.10 -9.63 19.03
C ASP A 762 20.41 -8.76 20.26
N ALA A 763 19.37 -8.33 21.00
CA ALA A 763 19.51 -7.57 22.23
C ALA A 763 20.16 -8.38 23.37
N ILE A 764 19.72 -9.62 23.60
CA ILE A 764 20.30 -10.50 24.63
C ILE A 764 21.76 -10.80 24.31
N LEU A 765 22.07 -11.05 23.03
CA LEU A 765 23.42 -11.31 22.57
C LEU A 765 24.30 -10.05 22.69
N LEU A 766 23.79 -8.86 22.36
CA LEU A 766 24.47 -7.60 22.63
C LEU A 766 24.78 -7.44 24.14
N GLU A 767 23.81 -7.70 25.02
CA GLU A 767 24.03 -7.64 26.47
C GLU A 767 25.13 -8.60 26.92
N SER A 768 25.17 -9.80 26.33
CA SER A 768 26.18 -10.81 26.65
C SER A 768 27.58 -10.46 26.15
N LEU A 769 27.69 -9.87 24.95
CA LEU A 769 28.96 -9.44 24.38
C LEU A 769 29.54 -8.25 25.15
N LEU A 770 28.69 -7.30 25.55
CA LEU A 770 29.09 -6.19 26.41
C LEU A 770 29.67 -6.65 27.76
N HIS A 771 29.30 -7.84 28.23
CA HIS A 771 29.83 -8.42 29.47
C HIS A 771 31.21 -9.06 29.30
N ILE A 772 31.48 -9.67 28.14
CA ILE A 772 32.66 -10.52 27.95
C ILE A 772 33.74 -9.83 27.12
N ASP A 773 33.33 -9.13 26.07
CA ASP A 773 34.20 -8.42 25.16
C ASP A 773 33.57 -7.07 24.78
N PRO A 774 33.52 -6.10 25.72
CA PRO A 774 32.90 -4.82 25.47
C PRO A 774 33.57 -4.08 24.30
N ASN A 775 34.85 -4.33 24.00
CA ASN A 775 35.59 -3.65 22.95
C ASN A 775 35.36 -4.21 21.55
N SER A 776 34.65 -5.33 21.41
CA SER A 776 34.29 -5.90 20.11
C SER A 776 33.50 -4.92 19.24
N THR A 777 33.88 -4.81 17.97
CA THR A 777 33.13 -4.03 16.96
C THR A 777 31.72 -4.59 16.72
N LEU A 778 31.48 -5.86 17.08
CA LEU A 778 30.15 -6.49 17.04
C LEU A 778 29.15 -5.77 17.95
N CYS A 779 29.58 -5.23 19.09
CA CYS A 779 28.70 -4.51 20.00
C CYS A 779 28.11 -3.26 19.32
N THR A 780 28.95 -2.47 18.64
CA THR A 780 28.53 -1.28 17.90
C THR A 780 27.61 -1.65 16.73
N LYS A 781 27.96 -2.70 15.97
CA LYS A 781 27.15 -3.17 14.82
C LYS A 781 25.80 -3.76 15.23
N LEU A 782 25.71 -4.50 16.33
CA LEU A 782 24.44 -5.01 16.87
C LEU A 782 23.58 -3.87 17.40
N CYS A 783 24.18 -2.90 18.11
CA CYS A 783 23.48 -1.70 18.55
C CYS A 783 22.84 -0.97 17.36
N LYS A 784 23.61 -0.72 16.29
CA LYS A 784 23.07 -0.12 15.06
C LYS A 784 22.01 -0.98 14.38
N GLY A 785 22.24 -2.29 14.27
CA GLY A 785 21.27 -3.23 13.72
C GLY A 785 19.93 -3.13 14.45
N LEU A 786 19.94 -3.17 15.78
CA LEU A 786 18.74 -2.98 16.60
C LEU A 786 18.06 -1.63 16.34
N GLN A 787 18.81 -0.52 16.25
CA GLN A 787 18.24 0.80 15.96
C GLN A 787 17.60 0.88 14.57
N ALA A 788 18.20 0.27 13.54
CA ALA A 788 17.67 0.23 12.17
C ALA A 788 16.34 -0.56 12.06
N HIS A 789 16.02 -1.38 13.06
CA HIS A 789 14.82 -2.22 13.08
C HIS A 789 13.55 -1.52 13.59
N LYS A 790 13.63 -0.26 14.00
CA LYS A 790 12.49 0.49 14.52
C LYS A 790 11.47 0.77 13.42
N VAL A 791 10.19 0.59 13.74
CA VAL A 791 9.06 0.99 12.90
C VAL A 791 8.30 2.06 13.68
N LYS A 792 8.20 3.28 13.12
CA LYS A 792 7.62 4.44 13.83
C LYS A 792 8.23 4.65 15.23
N GLY A 793 9.55 4.48 15.32
CA GLY A 793 10.31 4.73 16.55
C GLY A 793 10.28 3.63 17.61
N ALA A 794 9.57 2.51 17.42
CA ALA A 794 9.52 1.38 18.35
C ALA A 794 9.76 0.02 17.64
N TRP A 795 10.03 -1.03 18.42
CA TRP A 795 10.08 -2.42 17.96
C TRP A 795 8.70 -3.09 18.03
N LYS A 796 8.52 -4.24 17.38
CA LYS A 796 7.19 -4.78 17.03
C LYS A 796 6.35 -5.21 18.23
N SER A 797 6.99 -5.53 19.35
CA SER A 797 6.32 -6.05 20.55
C SER A 797 6.88 -5.43 21.82
N THR A 798 6.10 -5.53 22.90
CA THR A 798 6.51 -5.19 24.27
C THR A 798 7.78 -5.93 24.69
N GLN A 799 7.91 -7.22 24.31
CA GLN A 799 9.12 -8.02 24.51
C GLN A 799 10.35 -7.49 23.77
N GLU A 800 10.21 -7.15 22.48
CA GLU A 800 11.33 -6.59 21.72
C GLU A 800 11.75 -5.25 22.32
N ASN A 801 10.79 -4.37 22.59
CA ASN A 801 11.03 -3.08 23.20
C ASN A 801 11.80 -3.24 24.53
N CYS A 802 11.33 -4.06 25.47
CA CYS A 802 11.97 -4.11 26.79
C CYS A 802 13.39 -4.70 26.75
N PHE A 803 13.64 -5.78 26.01
CA PHE A 803 14.97 -6.40 25.92
C PHE A 803 15.97 -5.52 25.16
N VAL A 804 15.53 -4.86 24.08
CA VAL A 804 16.39 -3.92 23.35
C VAL A 804 16.76 -2.74 24.26
N LEU A 805 15.80 -2.15 24.98
CA LEU A 805 16.08 -1.03 25.89
C LEU A 805 17.04 -1.42 27.03
N ILE A 806 16.98 -2.66 27.56
CA ILE A 806 17.97 -3.18 28.53
C ILE A 806 19.37 -3.23 27.93
N ALA A 807 19.50 -3.79 26.72
CA ALA A 807 20.80 -3.92 26.05
C ALA A 807 21.40 -2.55 25.73
N LEU A 808 20.56 -1.58 25.33
CA LEU A 808 20.97 -0.22 25.00
C LEU A 808 21.30 0.62 26.25
N ASP A 809 20.60 0.46 27.39
CA ASP A 809 21.00 1.06 28.68
C ASP A 809 22.43 0.64 29.06
N LYS A 810 22.70 -0.66 28.90
CA LYS A 810 24.01 -1.21 29.20
C LYS A 810 25.08 -0.73 28.22
N TYR A 811 24.75 -0.67 26.93
CA TYR A 811 25.64 -0.13 25.91
C TYR A 811 26.00 1.32 26.25
N PHE A 812 25.01 2.14 26.61
CA PHE A 812 25.21 3.53 27.03
C PHE A 812 26.21 3.61 28.19
N HIS A 813 25.98 2.87 29.26
CA HIS A 813 26.84 2.90 30.45
C HIS A 813 28.26 2.34 30.22
N ILE A 814 28.47 1.51 29.20
CA ILE A 814 29.81 0.93 28.91
C ILE A 814 30.56 1.74 27.84
N LYS A 815 29.85 2.30 26.85
CA LYS A 815 30.45 2.93 25.66
C LYS A 815 30.32 4.44 25.61
N GLU A 816 29.28 5.00 26.24
CA GLU A 816 28.86 6.39 26.13
C GLU A 816 28.67 7.05 27.51
N GLU A 817 29.39 6.57 28.54
CA GLU A 817 29.31 7.12 29.90
C GLU A 817 29.75 8.59 29.94
N ASP A 818 30.88 8.88 29.28
CA ASP A 818 31.45 10.22 29.17
C ASP A 818 30.48 11.19 28.48
N THR A 819 30.28 12.37 29.06
CA THR A 819 29.48 13.42 28.41
C THR A 819 30.25 13.98 27.21
N PRO A 820 29.67 14.02 26.00
CA PRO A 820 30.35 14.55 24.83
C PRO A 820 30.73 16.03 24.98
N ASP A 821 32.01 16.33 24.83
CA ASP A 821 32.57 17.68 24.68
C ASP A 821 33.82 17.57 23.81
N PHE A 822 33.61 17.50 22.49
CA PHE A 822 34.68 17.26 21.53
C PHE A 822 34.43 17.94 20.17
N VAL A 823 35.51 18.15 19.43
CA VAL A 823 35.48 18.59 18.03
C VAL A 823 36.08 17.48 17.15
N ALA A 824 35.35 17.06 16.13
CA ALA A 824 35.80 16.14 15.10
C ALA A 824 36.27 16.92 13.87
N HIS A 825 37.57 16.97 13.62
CA HIS A 825 38.18 17.61 12.47
C HIS A 825 38.40 16.59 11.34
N ILE A 826 38.17 17.00 10.09
CA ILE A 826 38.18 16.13 8.90
C ILE A 826 39.11 16.72 7.83
N TRP A 827 40.04 15.90 7.32
CA TRP A 827 40.93 16.24 6.21
C TRP A 827 40.92 15.14 5.15
N LEU A 828 41.17 15.53 3.90
CA LEU A 828 41.50 14.63 2.80
C LEU A 828 42.94 14.91 2.38
N ASP A 829 43.83 13.95 2.59
CA ASP A 829 45.27 14.16 2.55
C ASP A 829 45.67 15.34 3.46
N ASN A 830 46.14 16.45 2.88
CA ASN A 830 46.49 17.68 3.60
C ASN A 830 45.38 18.75 3.55
N ASP A 831 44.31 18.52 2.79
CA ASP A 831 43.25 19.51 2.57
C ASP A 831 42.20 19.43 3.68
N TYR A 832 42.02 20.51 4.43
CA TYR A 832 41.01 20.60 5.48
C TYR A 832 39.61 20.67 4.87
N CYS A 833 38.78 19.68 5.21
CA CYS A 833 37.43 19.51 4.64
C CYS A 833 36.33 20.06 5.56
N GLY A 834 36.57 20.12 6.87
CA GLY A 834 35.63 20.70 7.83
C GLY A 834 35.79 20.17 9.26
N GLN A 835 34.88 20.60 10.15
CA GLN A 835 34.79 20.11 11.52
C GLN A 835 33.33 19.98 12.00
N HIS A 836 33.11 19.10 12.98
CA HIS A 836 31.84 18.92 13.67
C HIS A 836 32.05 19.04 15.18
N GLN A 837 31.33 19.94 15.84
CA GLN A 837 31.45 20.18 17.28
C GLN A 837 30.27 19.56 18.03
N TYR A 838 30.57 18.87 19.14
CA TYR A 838 29.58 18.27 20.03
C TYR A 838 29.81 18.75 21.45
N LYS A 839 28.74 19.23 22.10
CA LYS A 839 28.75 19.67 23.48
C LYS A 839 27.46 19.22 24.18
N GLY A 840 27.61 18.46 25.26
CA GLY A 840 26.50 17.79 25.92
C GLY A 840 25.98 16.59 25.13
N ARG A 841 24.96 15.92 25.66
CA ARG A 841 24.33 14.78 25.01
C ARG A 841 23.32 15.26 23.97
N THR A 842 23.55 14.91 22.71
CA THR A 842 22.69 15.24 21.57
C THR A 842 22.54 14.05 20.62
N THR A 843 21.39 13.96 19.94
CA THR A 843 21.14 12.99 18.87
C THR A 843 21.41 13.58 17.48
N ASN A 844 21.92 14.82 17.41
CA ASN A 844 22.22 15.48 16.15
C ASN A 844 23.34 14.75 15.40
N THR A 845 23.23 14.74 14.08
CA THR A 845 24.26 14.28 13.17
C THR A 845 24.76 15.46 12.34
N HIS A 846 26.05 15.43 12.00
CA HIS A 846 26.65 16.42 11.11
C HIS A 846 27.32 15.71 9.93
N THR A 847 27.22 16.31 8.74
CA THR A 847 27.72 15.72 7.50
C THR A 847 28.59 16.71 6.73
N VAL A 848 29.74 16.24 6.26
CA VAL A 848 30.60 16.91 5.27
C VAL A 848 30.60 16.09 3.98
N ASN A 849 30.39 16.75 2.84
CA ASN A 849 30.43 16.12 1.52
C ASN A 849 31.63 16.61 0.71
N ILE A 850 32.43 15.69 0.22
CA ILE A 850 33.58 15.94 -0.65
C ILE A 850 33.22 15.51 -2.07
N PRO A 851 33.09 16.44 -3.04
CA PRO A 851 32.68 16.12 -4.41
C PRO A 851 33.65 15.17 -5.13
N MET A 852 33.14 14.29 -6.01
CA MET A 852 33.97 13.34 -6.78
C MET A 852 35.11 14.02 -7.54
N LYS A 853 34.89 15.21 -8.09
CA LYS A 853 35.92 15.99 -8.80
C LYS A 853 37.15 16.26 -7.92
N VAL A 854 36.97 16.47 -6.62
CA VAL A 854 38.07 16.69 -5.65
C VAL A 854 38.79 15.37 -5.36
N ILE A 855 38.04 14.28 -5.18
CA ILE A 855 38.60 12.94 -4.97
C ILE A 855 39.47 12.49 -6.16
N LEU A 856 39.02 12.78 -7.39
CA LEU A 856 39.74 12.48 -8.63
C LEU A 856 40.95 13.40 -8.88
N SER A 857 41.09 14.50 -8.15
CA SER A 857 42.19 15.44 -8.36
C SER A 857 43.50 14.85 -7.83
N PRO A 858 44.63 15.00 -8.56
CA PRO A 858 45.92 14.49 -8.12
C PRO A 858 46.27 15.03 -6.73
N SER A 859 46.79 14.17 -5.85
CA SER A 859 47.22 14.60 -4.51
C SER A 859 48.43 15.52 -4.63
N SER A 860 48.43 16.62 -3.86
CA SER A 860 49.55 17.56 -3.81
C SER A 860 50.84 16.96 -3.24
N SER A 861 50.79 15.74 -2.69
CA SER A 861 51.90 15.07 -2.01
C SER A 861 52.47 13.82 -2.69
N ASP A 862 51.98 13.40 -3.87
CA ASP A 862 52.46 12.17 -4.51
C ASP A 862 53.21 12.44 -5.83
N THR A 863 54.54 12.46 -5.75
CA THR A 863 55.46 12.45 -6.90
C THR A 863 55.77 11.04 -7.41
N SER A 864 55.11 9.99 -6.88
CA SER A 864 55.32 8.59 -7.28
C SER A 864 54.09 8.04 -8.02
N ASN A 865 54.29 7.67 -9.28
CA ASN A 865 53.25 7.60 -10.29
C ASN A 865 52.39 6.31 -10.28
N ASN A 866 52.03 5.74 -9.12
CA ASN A 866 51.41 4.40 -9.09
C ASN A 866 50.28 4.13 -8.09
N ASN A 867 49.86 5.05 -7.21
CA ASN A 867 48.70 4.79 -6.35
C ASN A 867 47.88 6.06 -6.05
N ASN A 868 46.84 6.33 -6.86
CA ASN A 868 45.90 7.44 -6.67
C ASN A 868 45.00 7.31 -5.43
N ASN A 869 45.41 6.61 -4.38
CA ASN A 869 44.62 6.49 -3.15
C ASN A 869 44.67 7.80 -2.36
N LYS A 870 43.54 8.19 -1.78
CA LYS A 870 43.41 9.35 -0.90
C LYS A 870 43.35 8.89 0.55
N ASN A 871 43.89 9.66 1.49
CA ASN A 871 43.78 9.36 2.91
C ASN A 871 42.79 10.32 3.57
N LEU A 872 41.65 9.80 4.03
CA LEU A 872 40.73 10.56 4.87
C LEU A 872 41.20 10.48 6.31
N ILE A 873 41.49 11.63 6.92
CA ILE A 873 41.96 11.74 8.30
C ILE A 873 40.85 12.38 9.12
N MET A 874 40.46 11.74 10.22
CA MET A 874 39.53 12.31 11.20
C MET A 874 40.19 12.36 12.56
N LYS A 875 40.26 13.56 13.17
CA LYS A 875 40.81 13.76 14.51
C LYS A 875 39.72 14.21 15.47
N LYS A 876 39.61 13.56 16.62
CA LYS A 876 38.71 13.93 17.72
C LYS A 876 39.51 14.60 18.83
N ASP A 877 39.21 15.87 19.08
CA ASP A 877 39.80 16.66 20.16
C ASP A 877 38.75 16.90 21.25
N GLY A 878 38.89 16.22 22.39
CA GLY A 878 37.98 16.35 23.55
C GLY A 878 37.42 15.03 24.10
N SER A 879 36.55 15.12 25.11
CA SER A 879 36.00 13.98 25.86
C SER A 879 34.72 13.42 25.24
N GLY A 880 34.50 12.11 25.36
CA GLY A 880 33.35 11.42 24.77
C GLY A 880 33.72 10.62 23.51
N ARG A 881 32.74 9.86 23.02
CA ARG A 881 32.91 8.95 21.88
C ARG A 881 32.35 9.58 20.61
N LEU A 882 33.12 9.51 19.53
CA LEU A 882 32.72 9.95 18.19
C LEU A 882 32.31 8.73 17.38
N TYR A 883 31.10 8.74 16.82
CA TYR A 883 30.66 7.77 15.82
C TYR A 883 30.75 8.39 14.44
N TYR A 884 31.14 7.61 13.44
CA TYR A 884 31.23 8.10 12.07
C TYR A 884 30.71 7.08 11.03
N ARG A 885 30.34 7.62 9.88
CA ARG A 885 30.00 6.94 8.64
C ARG A 885 30.75 7.64 7.52
N ILE A 886 31.56 6.90 6.77
CA ILE A 886 32.20 7.37 5.54
C ILE A 886 31.54 6.61 4.40
N ALA A 887 30.91 7.32 3.47
CA ALA A 887 30.31 6.69 2.30
C ALA A 887 30.74 7.35 1.00
N LEU A 888 31.16 6.52 0.05
CA LEU A 888 31.51 6.86 -1.31
C LEU A 888 30.34 6.46 -2.22
N ASN A 889 29.82 7.41 -3.00
CA ASN A 889 28.87 7.14 -4.06
C ASN A 889 29.45 7.62 -5.40
N TYR A 890 29.34 6.84 -6.47
CA TYR A 890 29.78 7.22 -7.81
C TYR A 890 28.96 6.55 -8.91
N ALA A 891 29.09 7.05 -10.13
CA ALA A 891 28.56 6.41 -11.34
C ALA A 891 29.71 6.09 -12.30
N PRO A 892 29.87 4.81 -12.70
CA PRO A 892 30.83 4.44 -13.75
C PRO A 892 30.55 5.19 -15.05
N SER A 893 31.58 5.57 -15.80
CA SER A 893 31.45 6.11 -17.15
C SER A 893 31.44 5.01 -18.24
N ASN A 894 31.73 3.77 -17.85
CA ASN A 894 31.77 2.62 -18.75
C ASN A 894 30.35 2.11 -19.12
N LEU A 895 30.09 1.96 -20.42
CA LEU A 895 28.84 1.42 -20.96
C LEU A 895 28.75 -0.12 -20.90
N GLN A 896 29.80 -0.79 -20.44
CA GLN A 896 29.86 -2.24 -20.30
C GLN A 896 30.30 -2.61 -18.89
N LEU A 897 29.32 -2.88 -18.02
CA LEU A 897 29.56 -3.24 -16.63
C LEU A 897 29.43 -4.74 -16.42
N ASN A 898 30.35 -5.33 -15.65
CA ASN A 898 30.27 -6.73 -15.21
C ASN A 898 29.28 -6.88 -14.05
N ALA A 899 28.64 -8.04 -13.91
CA ALA A 899 27.76 -8.31 -12.77
C ALA A 899 28.56 -8.27 -11.43
N VAL A 900 27.91 -7.79 -10.37
CA VAL A 900 28.48 -7.74 -9.01
C VAL A 900 27.46 -8.19 -7.97
N ASN A 901 27.96 -8.72 -6.86
CA ASN A 901 27.17 -9.17 -5.73
C ASN A 901 27.77 -8.64 -4.43
N TYR A 902 27.17 -7.58 -3.89
CA TYR A 902 27.47 -7.00 -2.57
C TYR A 902 26.27 -7.18 -1.64
N GLY A 903 25.62 -8.35 -1.71
CA GLY A 903 24.47 -8.69 -0.87
C GLY A 903 23.27 -9.20 -1.66
N PHE A 904 23.20 -8.84 -2.95
CA PHE A 904 22.23 -9.38 -3.89
C PHE A 904 22.94 -9.97 -5.12
N LYS A 905 22.47 -11.11 -5.61
CA LYS A 905 22.78 -11.61 -6.95
C LYS A 905 21.54 -11.45 -7.82
N ILE A 906 21.70 -10.90 -9.03
CA ILE A 906 20.59 -10.63 -9.95
C ILE A 906 20.87 -11.28 -11.30
N GLU A 907 19.86 -11.97 -11.82
CA GLU A 907 19.84 -12.54 -13.16
C GLU A 907 18.60 -12.01 -13.90
N ARG A 908 18.76 -11.69 -15.18
CA ARG A 908 17.68 -11.17 -16.04
C ARG A 908 17.54 -12.06 -17.27
N THR A 909 16.30 -12.44 -17.59
CA THR A 909 15.97 -13.28 -18.73
C THR A 909 14.78 -12.72 -19.49
N TYR A 910 14.76 -12.88 -20.81
CA TYR A 910 13.67 -12.46 -21.68
C TYR A 910 13.01 -13.67 -22.33
N ILE A 911 11.68 -13.70 -22.31
CA ILE A 911 10.87 -14.76 -22.92
C ILE A 911 9.86 -14.11 -23.86
N ALA A 912 9.82 -14.55 -25.11
CA ALA A 912 8.76 -14.13 -26.04
C ALA A 912 7.41 -14.73 -25.62
N ILE A 913 6.35 -13.94 -25.72
CA ILE A 913 5.00 -14.40 -25.34
C ILE A 913 4.30 -15.09 -26.51
N ASN A 914 4.49 -14.62 -27.74
CA ASN A 914 3.77 -15.16 -28.89
C ASN A 914 4.50 -16.36 -29.52
N ASP A 915 5.82 -16.25 -29.71
CA ASP A 915 6.64 -17.29 -30.35
C ASP A 915 8.07 -17.23 -29.79
N SER A 916 8.55 -18.34 -29.23
CA SER A 916 9.87 -18.44 -28.60
C SER A 916 11.03 -18.07 -29.53
N SER A 917 10.86 -18.19 -30.85
CA SER A 917 11.86 -17.80 -31.84
C SER A 917 12.01 -16.28 -32.00
N HIS A 918 11.04 -15.48 -31.53
CA HIS A 918 11.07 -14.01 -31.65
C HIS A 918 12.04 -13.33 -30.68
N VAL A 919 12.48 -14.02 -29.63
CA VAL A 919 13.47 -13.54 -28.64
C VAL A 919 14.61 -14.53 -28.57
N GLN A 920 15.80 -14.13 -29.02
CA GLN A 920 16.97 -15.01 -29.08
C GLN A 920 18.21 -14.34 -28.49
N LYS A 921 18.97 -15.07 -27.68
CA LYS A 921 20.31 -14.65 -27.26
C LYS A 921 21.35 -15.14 -28.26
N GLN A 922 22.15 -14.23 -28.80
CA GLN A 922 23.23 -14.54 -29.74
C GLN A 922 24.48 -15.06 -28.98
N SER A 923 25.43 -15.64 -29.73
CA SER A 923 26.68 -16.19 -29.17
C SER A 923 27.58 -15.14 -28.53
N ASP A 924 27.49 -13.88 -28.96
CA ASP A 924 28.21 -12.73 -28.36
C ASP A 924 27.51 -12.16 -27.11
N GLY A 925 26.39 -12.76 -26.69
CA GLY A 925 25.57 -12.32 -25.56
C GLY A 925 24.52 -11.25 -25.90
N THR A 926 24.49 -10.74 -27.13
CA THR A 926 23.49 -9.74 -27.58
C THR A 926 22.12 -10.39 -27.74
N TRP A 927 21.07 -9.73 -27.27
CA TRP A 927 19.69 -10.16 -27.49
C TRP A 927 19.17 -9.69 -28.85
N LYS A 928 18.30 -10.48 -29.47
CA LYS A 928 17.58 -10.13 -30.69
C LYS A 928 16.09 -10.27 -30.44
N PHE A 929 15.36 -9.15 -30.59
CA PHE A 929 13.91 -9.11 -30.45
C PHE A 929 13.26 -8.80 -31.81
N LYS A 930 12.13 -9.44 -32.08
CA LYS A 930 11.27 -9.07 -33.22
C LYS A 930 10.48 -7.80 -32.89
N LEU A 931 10.43 -6.86 -33.83
CA LEU A 931 9.62 -5.64 -33.70
C LEU A 931 8.13 -5.99 -33.50
N GLY A 932 7.48 -5.35 -32.52
CA GLY A 932 6.09 -5.58 -32.14
C GLY A 932 5.86 -6.75 -31.18
N GLU A 933 6.88 -7.57 -30.90
CA GLU A 933 6.75 -8.72 -29.99
C GLU A 933 6.50 -8.27 -28.54
N LYS A 934 5.66 -9.04 -27.83
CA LYS A 934 5.48 -8.93 -26.38
C LYS A 934 6.48 -9.83 -25.68
N ILE A 935 7.19 -9.29 -24.71
CA ILE A 935 8.34 -9.93 -24.08
C ILE A 935 8.12 -9.92 -22.56
N LYS A 936 8.08 -11.10 -21.96
CA LYS A 936 8.11 -11.26 -20.51
C LYS A 936 9.56 -11.12 -20.04
N VAL A 937 9.81 -10.15 -19.18
CA VAL A 937 11.08 -9.97 -18.48
C VAL A 937 10.99 -10.68 -17.14
N ILE A 938 11.97 -11.54 -16.83
CA ILE A 938 12.07 -12.26 -15.56
C ILE A 938 13.36 -11.85 -14.88
N LEU A 939 13.24 -11.39 -13.64
CA LEU A 939 14.33 -11.00 -12.76
C LEU A 939 14.38 -11.95 -11.58
N THR A 940 15.50 -12.65 -11.44
CA THR A 940 15.79 -13.53 -10.30
C THR A 940 16.76 -12.83 -9.38
N MET A 941 16.31 -12.48 -8.19
CA MET A 941 17.09 -11.86 -7.13
C MET A 941 17.36 -12.88 -6.02
N THR A 942 18.62 -13.05 -5.64
CA THR A 942 19.05 -13.93 -4.55
C THR A 942 19.74 -13.13 -3.46
N THR A 943 19.39 -13.35 -2.20
CA THR A 943 20.12 -12.84 -1.02
C THR A 943 20.36 -13.97 -0.02
N THR A 944 21.54 -14.03 0.58
CA THR A 944 21.89 -15.02 1.63
C THR A 944 21.53 -14.55 3.03
N GLN A 945 21.14 -13.27 3.17
CA GLN A 945 20.86 -12.63 4.46
C GLN A 945 19.50 -11.94 4.40
N ARG A 946 18.95 -11.62 5.57
CA ARG A 946 17.78 -10.75 5.68
C ARG A 946 18.17 -9.31 5.28
N ARG A 947 17.32 -8.66 4.51
CA ARG A 947 17.51 -7.32 3.94
C ARG A 947 16.34 -6.41 4.26
N TYR A 948 16.56 -5.09 4.22
CA TYR A 948 15.55 -4.07 4.55
C TYR A 948 15.43 -3.00 3.47
N HIS A 949 14.19 -2.50 3.30
CA HIS A 949 13.85 -1.43 2.36
C HIS A 949 14.47 -1.65 0.97
N ILE A 950 14.15 -2.79 0.37
CA ILE A 950 14.74 -3.25 -0.88
C ILE A 950 14.05 -2.54 -2.04
N ALA A 951 14.85 -2.01 -2.96
CA ALA A 951 14.42 -1.58 -4.28
C ALA A 951 15.08 -2.46 -5.33
N LEU A 952 14.29 -3.17 -6.14
CA LEU A 952 14.72 -3.83 -7.37
C LEU A 952 14.30 -2.95 -8.55
N VAL A 953 15.26 -2.48 -9.33
CA VAL A 953 15.06 -1.58 -10.47
C VAL A 953 15.64 -2.22 -11.73
N ASP A 954 14.83 -2.32 -12.77
CA ASP A 954 15.22 -2.82 -14.08
C ASP A 954 14.99 -1.75 -15.14
N TYR A 955 16.08 -1.25 -15.71
CA TYR A 955 16.02 -0.25 -16.79
C TYR A 955 15.76 -0.94 -18.12
N LEU A 956 14.79 -0.41 -18.86
CA LEU A 956 14.39 -0.98 -20.14
C LEU A 956 15.37 -0.55 -21.26
N PRO A 957 15.49 -1.34 -22.34
CA PRO A 957 16.00 -0.80 -23.60
C PRO A 957 15.05 0.25 -24.15
N ALA A 958 15.59 1.38 -24.64
CA ALA A 958 14.79 2.49 -25.18
C ALA A 958 13.83 2.11 -26.31
N GLY A 959 14.12 1.04 -27.06
CA GLY A 959 13.24 0.53 -28.10
C GLY A 959 12.06 -0.33 -27.60
N CYS A 960 11.89 -0.48 -26.29
CA CYS A 960 10.80 -1.20 -25.66
C CYS A 960 9.98 -0.31 -24.72
N GLU A 961 8.71 -0.67 -24.53
CA GLU A 961 7.80 -0.01 -23.58
C GLU A 961 7.12 -1.02 -22.67
N PRO A 962 6.98 -0.76 -21.36
CA PRO A 962 6.29 -1.67 -20.46
C PRO A 962 4.78 -1.64 -20.70
N LEU A 963 4.12 -2.79 -20.55
CA LEU A 963 2.68 -2.92 -20.67
C LEU A 963 2.01 -2.77 -19.30
N ASN A 964 1.32 -1.64 -19.09
CA ASN A 964 0.59 -1.38 -17.86
C ASN A 964 -0.84 -1.96 -17.93
N THR A 965 -1.10 -3.00 -17.15
CA THR A 965 -2.42 -3.68 -17.07
C THR A 965 -3.51 -2.88 -16.38
N LYS A 966 -3.15 -1.84 -15.62
CA LYS A 966 -4.13 -0.96 -14.97
C LYS A 966 -4.87 -0.08 -15.98
N LEU A 967 -4.39 0.01 -17.22
CA LEU A 967 -5.02 0.74 -18.30
C LEU A 967 -5.97 -0.17 -19.09
N LYS A 968 -7.19 0.31 -19.35
CA LYS A 968 -8.27 -0.42 -20.03
C LYS A 968 -7.92 -0.84 -21.46
N GLY A 969 -7.01 -0.12 -22.11
CA GLY A 969 -6.49 -0.44 -23.45
C GLY A 969 -5.52 -1.64 -23.51
N THR A 970 -5.09 -2.15 -22.36
CA THR A 970 -4.19 -3.31 -22.26
C THR A 970 -5.02 -4.58 -22.09
N LEU A 971 -4.99 -5.49 -23.07
CA LEU A 971 -5.84 -6.69 -23.08
C LEU A 971 -5.43 -7.67 -21.98
N THR A 972 -6.40 -8.22 -21.23
CA THR A 972 -6.17 -9.16 -20.11
C THR A 972 -5.55 -10.50 -20.51
N GLY A 973 -5.62 -10.89 -21.79
CA GLY A 973 -4.93 -12.05 -22.35
C GLY A 973 -3.43 -11.83 -22.62
N ASP A 974 -2.91 -10.61 -22.43
CA ASP A 974 -1.53 -10.25 -22.82
C ASP A 974 -0.47 -10.73 -21.81
N ILE A 975 -0.84 -11.19 -20.61
CA ILE A 975 0.07 -11.40 -19.48
C ILE A 975 -0.37 -12.61 -18.63
N GLN A 976 -0.57 -13.79 -19.23
CA GLN A 976 -0.55 -15.03 -18.43
C GLN A 976 0.87 -15.26 -17.88
N SER A 977 1.18 -14.62 -16.75
CA SER A 977 2.30 -15.01 -15.92
C SER A 977 2.07 -14.60 -14.47
N SER A 978 1.32 -15.44 -13.76
CA SER A 978 1.35 -15.45 -12.30
C SER A 978 2.76 -15.81 -11.84
N VAL A 979 3.30 -14.96 -10.97
CA VAL A 979 4.49 -15.20 -10.15
C VAL A 979 4.30 -16.55 -9.45
N THR A 980 4.94 -17.60 -9.98
CA THR A 980 4.90 -18.91 -9.36
C THR A 980 6.10 -18.98 -8.45
N ARG A 981 5.89 -18.79 -7.14
CA ARG A 981 6.93 -19.05 -6.16
C ARG A 981 7.25 -20.54 -6.22
N SER A 982 8.42 -20.93 -6.72
CA SER A 982 8.97 -22.25 -6.48
C SER A 982 9.40 -22.33 -5.01
N ASN A 983 8.46 -22.53 -4.09
CA ASN A 983 8.77 -23.15 -2.80
C ASN A 983 7.51 -23.77 -2.20
N LYS A 984 7.53 -25.11 -2.15
CA LYS A 984 6.67 -25.93 -1.31
C LYS A 984 6.88 -25.51 0.16
N ASN A 985 5.77 -25.40 0.89
CA ASN A 985 5.64 -25.29 2.35
C ASN A 985 5.99 -23.94 3.00
N LEU A 986 4.96 -23.12 3.23
CA LEU A 986 4.84 -22.25 4.42
C LEU A 986 3.37 -21.80 4.54
N TYR A 987 2.60 -22.56 5.31
CA TYR A 987 1.28 -22.17 5.79
C TYR A 987 1.43 -21.72 7.25
N TYR A 988 0.96 -20.52 7.60
CA TYR A 988 0.44 -20.28 8.95
C TYR A 988 -0.62 -19.16 8.96
N CYS A 989 -1.78 -19.54 9.51
CA CYS A 989 -2.92 -18.76 10.02
C CYS A 989 -3.71 -17.79 9.10
N GLY A 990 -4.90 -18.24 8.69
CA GLY A 990 -6.15 -17.46 8.82
C GLY A 990 -6.49 -16.37 7.79
N CYS A 991 -5.56 -15.97 6.92
CA CYS A 991 -5.83 -15.01 5.85
C CYS A 991 -5.49 -15.64 4.49
N ARG A 992 -6.23 -15.26 3.43
CA ARG A 992 -6.17 -15.76 2.04
C ARG A 992 -4.80 -16.31 1.58
N PRO A 993 -4.75 -17.34 0.70
CA PRO A 993 -3.49 -17.88 0.21
C PRO A 993 -2.61 -16.78 -0.40
N TYR A 994 -1.49 -16.49 0.26
CA TYR A 994 -0.45 -15.53 -0.14
C TYR A 994 0.25 -15.89 -1.47
N SER A 995 -0.20 -16.91 -2.19
CA SER A 995 0.39 -17.36 -3.48
C SER A 995 0.03 -16.47 -4.67
N THR A 996 -0.80 -15.43 -4.48
CA THR A 996 -1.18 -14.47 -5.54
C THR A 996 -0.52 -13.10 -5.38
N ILE A 997 0.21 -12.85 -4.29
CA ILE A 997 0.93 -11.60 -4.06
C ILE A 997 2.41 -11.92 -4.31
N GLY A 998 2.98 -11.31 -5.36
CA GLY A 998 4.42 -11.37 -5.60
C GLY A 998 5.20 -10.89 -4.37
N TRP A 999 6.52 -11.10 -4.34
CA TRP A 999 7.28 -10.66 -3.16
C TRP A 999 7.31 -9.12 -3.00
N ALA A 1000 6.95 -8.36 -4.03
CA ALA A 1000 6.88 -6.90 -3.99
C ALA A 1000 5.63 -6.40 -3.25
N GLU A 1001 5.82 -5.40 -2.39
CA GLU A 1001 4.75 -4.64 -1.72
C GLU A 1001 4.23 -3.50 -2.59
N HIS A 1002 5.08 -2.99 -3.49
CA HIS A 1002 4.78 -1.90 -4.41
C HIS A 1002 5.56 -2.08 -5.71
N GLU A 1003 4.97 -1.65 -6.82
CA GLU A 1003 5.55 -1.76 -8.16
C GLU A 1003 5.26 -0.49 -8.97
N ASN A 1004 6.25 -0.05 -9.75
CA ASN A 1004 6.11 1.02 -10.72
C ASN A 1004 6.52 0.54 -12.11
N LEU A 1005 5.74 0.95 -13.12
CA LEU A 1005 6.11 0.84 -14.53
C LEU A 1005 6.26 2.27 -15.07
N ARG A 1006 7.50 2.72 -15.24
CA ARG A 1006 7.86 4.01 -15.82
C ARG A 1006 8.25 3.82 -17.28
N ASP A 1007 8.47 4.91 -18.00
CA ASP A 1007 8.85 4.84 -19.42
C ASP A 1007 10.19 4.13 -19.62
N GLU A 1008 11.15 4.40 -18.74
CA GLU A 1008 12.54 3.98 -18.84
C GLU A 1008 12.92 2.81 -17.92
N ARG A 1009 12.05 2.45 -16.97
CA ARG A 1009 12.34 1.40 -15.97
C ARG A 1009 11.11 0.79 -15.33
N ALA A 1010 11.26 -0.43 -14.85
CA ALA A 1010 10.31 -1.13 -14.00
C ALA A 1010 10.92 -1.28 -12.59
N GLU A 1011 10.12 -1.05 -11.56
CA GLU A 1011 10.58 -1.03 -10.16
C GLU A 1011 9.71 -1.93 -9.28
N ALA A 1012 10.32 -2.64 -8.34
CA ALA A 1012 9.65 -3.45 -7.32
C ALA A 1012 10.28 -3.20 -5.94
N PHE A 1013 9.44 -3.01 -4.92
CA PHE A 1013 9.87 -2.61 -3.58
C PHE A 1013 9.38 -3.56 -2.49
N ARG A 1014 10.17 -3.72 -1.42
CA ARG A 1014 9.75 -4.45 -0.22
C ARG A 1014 10.43 -3.94 1.04
N SER A 1015 9.68 -3.78 2.12
CA SER A 1015 10.20 -3.30 3.40
C SER A 1015 11.15 -4.28 4.09
N VAL A 1016 10.88 -5.60 4.02
CA VAL A 1016 11.74 -6.64 4.62
C VAL A 1016 11.78 -7.87 3.73
N LEU A 1017 12.97 -8.33 3.37
CA LEU A 1017 13.19 -9.53 2.56
C LEU A 1017 14.04 -10.54 3.34
N TRP A 1018 13.59 -11.79 3.46
CA TRP A 1018 14.38 -12.84 4.12
C TRP A 1018 15.45 -13.40 3.19
N SER A 1019 16.41 -14.17 3.71
CA SER A 1019 17.33 -14.94 2.86
C SER A 1019 16.55 -15.87 1.93
N GLY A 1020 16.91 -15.92 0.65
CA GLY A 1020 16.25 -16.77 -0.33
C GLY A 1020 16.42 -16.29 -1.77
N VAL A 1021 15.71 -16.97 -2.68
CA VAL A 1021 15.61 -16.66 -4.10
C VAL A 1021 14.21 -16.12 -4.38
N TYR A 1022 14.14 -15.02 -5.12
CA TYR A 1022 12.93 -14.28 -5.42
C TYR A 1022 12.85 -14.01 -6.92
N GLU A 1023 11.72 -14.34 -7.52
CA GLU A 1023 11.43 -14.06 -8.93
C GLU A 1023 10.42 -12.92 -9.02
N TRP A 1024 10.68 -11.96 -9.90
CA TRP A 1024 9.75 -10.91 -10.29
C TRP A 1024 9.69 -10.83 -11.81
N SER A 1025 8.52 -10.54 -12.38
CA SER A 1025 8.36 -10.45 -13.82
C SER A 1025 7.34 -9.40 -14.23
N TYR A 1026 7.60 -8.75 -15.36
CA TYR A 1026 6.68 -7.83 -16.02
C TYR A 1026 6.75 -8.05 -17.54
N VAL A 1027 5.85 -7.42 -18.29
CA VAL A 1027 5.82 -7.54 -19.75
C VAL A 1027 6.12 -6.19 -20.39
N MET A 1028 6.97 -6.21 -21.42
CA MET A 1028 7.23 -5.08 -22.30
C MET A 1028 6.94 -5.44 -23.75
N ARG A 1029 6.84 -4.43 -24.61
CA ARG A 1029 6.68 -4.59 -26.07
C ARG A 1029 7.83 -3.91 -26.78
N ALA A 1030 8.40 -4.56 -27.80
CA ALA A 1030 9.36 -3.94 -28.69
C ALA A 1030 8.65 -2.96 -29.65
N THR A 1031 8.84 -1.66 -29.49
CA THR A 1031 8.11 -0.61 -30.24
C THR A 1031 8.97 0.13 -31.26
N CYS A 1032 10.29 0.18 -31.08
CA CYS A 1032 11.21 0.86 -32.00
C CYS A 1032 12.34 -0.07 -32.45
N ALA A 1033 12.59 -0.16 -33.76
CA ALA A 1033 13.72 -0.91 -34.30
C ALA A 1033 15.04 -0.17 -34.06
N GLY A 1034 16.14 -0.90 -33.88
CA GLY A 1034 17.43 -0.31 -33.58
C GLY A 1034 18.38 -1.22 -32.81
N LYS A 1035 19.44 -0.61 -32.27
CA LYS A 1035 20.41 -1.25 -31.36
C LYS A 1035 20.41 -0.45 -30.06
N PHE A 1036 20.09 -1.12 -28.95
CA PHE A 1036 19.90 -0.48 -27.66
C PHE A 1036 20.81 -1.11 -26.61
N ILE A 1037 21.39 -0.25 -25.77
CA ILE A 1037 22.05 -0.66 -24.54
C ILE A 1037 20.97 -0.94 -23.50
N ILE A 1038 21.09 -2.06 -22.81
CA ILE A 1038 20.22 -2.42 -21.70
C ILE A 1038 21.01 -2.24 -20.41
N PRO A 1039 20.74 -1.19 -19.62
CA PRO A 1039 21.44 -0.99 -18.36
C PRO A 1039 21.25 -2.18 -17.41
N PRO A 1040 22.18 -2.41 -16.47
CA PRO A 1040 22.02 -3.46 -15.47
C PRO A 1040 20.74 -3.28 -14.65
N ALA A 1041 20.02 -4.39 -14.43
CA ALA A 1041 19.07 -4.47 -13.33
C ALA A 1041 19.84 -4.43 -12.00
N LYS A 1042 19.35 -3.65 -11.03
CA LYS A 1042 19.99 -3.43 -9.73
C LYS A 1042 18.99 -3.65 -8.59
N ALA A 1043 19.44 -4.32 -7.54
CA ALA A 1043 18.73 -4.43 -6.27
C ALA A 1043 19.61 -3.82 -5.18
N GLU A 1044 19.04 -3.02 -4.31
CA GLU A 1044 19.75 -2.40 -3.19
C GLU A 1044 18.86 -2.22 -1.98
N GLU A 1045 19.48 -2.09 -0.80
CA GLU A 1045 18.81 -1.52 0.37
C GLU A 1045 18.84 0.00 0.25
N MET A 1046 17.67 0.65 0.18
CA MET A 1046 17.55 2.08 -0.10
C MET A 1046 18.27 2.97 0.92
N TYR A 1047 18.40 2.52 2.17
CA TYR A 1047 19.00 3.28 3.27
C TYR A 1047 20.42 2.80 3.63
N SER A 1048 20.87 1.68 3.06
CA SER A 1048 22.25 1.18 3.15
C SER A 1048 22.69 0.78 1.73
N PRO A 1049 22.82 1.75 0.80
CA PRO A 1049 22.98 1.50 -0.63
C PRO A 1049 24.28 0.75 -0.99
N GLU A 1050 25.22 0.63 -0.05
CA GLU A 1050 26.38 -0.26 -0.15
C GLU A 1050 26.02 -1.75 -0.19
N ASN A 1051 24.84 -2.13 0.32
CA ASN A 1051 24.29 -3.47 0.17
C ASN A 1051 23.48 -3.54 -1.12
N PHE A 1052 24.14 -3.90 -2.22
CA PHE A 1052 23.50 -3.97 -3.52
C PHE A 1052 23.97 -5.16 -4.36
N GLY A 1053 23.30 -5.38 -5.48
CA GLY A 1053 23.70 -6.30 -6.52
C GLY A 1053 23.22 -5.79 -7.86
N ARG A 1054 23.94 -6.10 -8.93
CA ARG A 1054 23.49 -5.80 -10.29
C ARG A 1054 23.97 -6.84 -11.27
N CYS A 1055 23.19 -7.09 -12.31
CA CYS A 1055 23.61 -7.92 -13.43
C CYS A 1055 24.62 -7.17 -14.32
N SER A 1056 25.07 -7.81 -15.40
CA SER A 1056 25.94 -7.16 -16.39
C SER A 1056 25.12 -6.27 -17.33
N THR A 1057 25.76 -5.26 -17.92
CA THR A 1057 25.13 -4.53 -19.04
C THR A 1057 24.92 -5.49 -20.21
N GLU A 1058 23.75 -5.44 -20.84
CA GLU A 1058 23.43 -6.22 -22.03
C GLU A 1058 23.15 -5.31 -23.22
N LYS A 1059 23.06 -5.88 -24.42
CA LYS A 1059 22.67 -5.17 -25.64
C LYS A 1059 21.52 -5.90 -26.31
N VAL A 1060 20.69 -5.16 -27.03
CA VAL A 1060 19.61 -5.73 -27.83
C VAL A 1060 19.54 -5.12 -29.22
N ILE A 1061 19.25 -5.95 -30.21
CA ILE A 1061 18.91 -5.56 -31.58
C ILE A 1061 17.42 -5.85 -31.79
N ILE A 1062 16.66 -4.82 -32.12
CA ILE A 1062 15.22 -4.92 -32.44
C ILE A 1062 15.04 -4.77 -33.94
N LYS A 1063 14.41 -5.74 -34.61
CA LYS A 1063 14.17 -5.71 -36.06
C LYS A 1063 12.91 -6.43 -36.51
#